data_AF-A0A0G1H4D8-F1
#
_entry.id   AF-A0A0G1H4D8-F1
#
_cell.length_a   1.000
_cell.length_b   1.000
_cell.length_c   1.000
_cell.angle_alpha   90.00
_cell.angle_beta   90.00
_cell.angle_gamma   90.00
#
_symmetry.space_group_name_H-M   'P 1'
#
loop_
_entity.id
_entity.type
_entity.pdbx_description
1 polymer ?
#
loop_
_entity_poly.entity_id
_entity_poly.type
_entity_poly.pdbx_seq_one_letter_code
_entity_poly.pdbx_strand_id
1 'polypeptide(L)'
;MREIPLERIGTYLKTAIEILHENGDNLPSRDLVKVMEKRLVPFTKFESGNYGENRVRWTIVFRFWTIGLVKGGYIKKSKRIWYLTQKGQELIGLKPIELTKISSHEYAKWNENRRDSEEENTDSAEDISYPDAMEESIMPLGNMKIKPLPISFDELLNGVDKSAIQIPPFQRNFVWVPKMITDLLDSIYRGYPIGSFIFWKTNKRLPFHREIGGLKINESLPGSRIDYVLDGQQRITSLYAAVRGATIDDEKYNFYFDVSIGKFDYSKIDENADQGNDRSRIPLDKIFVEGPVYRQYIKQFPDKYQEILDDLFFRFKNYAFSVIYVQEDNEQENENNLKRIVSIFSRINDTGKKLTVVAKMIARCWGENFDLRSRLNQLLNDSEELSGIREETILQIASTILNNKKCKSRNILNDTDIDNLEENWDDIVEAFKQSLQFLRDKFRIKNINYIPFDSILVPLSYFHFHTHNPSKEQIEQLCKWFWKASLSNRYSSTLESRIEEGCMQFDKILDNKIAEFNYTLGWDTFRLRLIKQDYGFRSAFCKTILCLYSYNMPQNFKDNSLVDLSTSFSSYSKRHLHHVFPRGYLNRTNVAGKELQDSIVNISFMPAMINNEMSDDPPSKYLKFFSEKNNEIGAALRTHLIGNLKEFGIESNDFNKFLEKRAEKIENEFRALLGLRTKTERDFEENPSEPLDLFEIRLRDLFNDKLAAEYGENYWNEGIPQIVRDEAEKKIQKDLRSHPYNEEKYLDGRERLNFLDMSDYSLVIMQNWPLFKRIFMSRGEVERHFLALMKYRNPIKHTRGLNIVDKKNGEAAVLWFEQIFNSLTKN
;
A
#
# COMPACT_ATOMS: atom_id res chain seq x y z
N MET A 1 -0.90 14.15 -25.49
CA MET A 1 -0.66 15.62 -25.46
C MET A 1 -0.07 16.18 -26.76
N ARG A 2 0.52 15.35 -27.65
CA ARG A 2 1.19 15.81 -28.89
C ARG A 2 0.28 16.36 -30.02
N GLU A 3 -1.04 16.40 -29.85
CA GLU A 3 -1.99 16.92 -30.86
C GLU A 3 -2.42 18.39 -30.62
N ILE A 4 -2.10 18.99 -29.47
CA ILE A 4 -2.36 20.43 -29.24
C ILE A 4 -1.04 21.19 -29.45
N PRO A 5 -0.95 22.11 -30.43
CA PRO A 5 0.27 22.89 -30.68
C PRO A 5 0.71 23.71 -29.46
N LEU A 6 2.02 23.88 -29.28
CA LEU A 6 2.58 24.68 -28.17
C LEU A 6 2.06 26.12 -28.19
N GLU A 7 1.87 26.70 -29.38
CA GLU A 7 1.29 28.02 -29.53
C GLU A 7 -0.16 28.09 -29.00
N ARG A 8 -0.96 27.05 -29.25
CA ARG A 8 -2.33 26.94 -28.75
C ARG A 8 -2.39 26.77 -27.24
N ILE A 9 -1.45 26.01 -26.67
CA ILE A 9 -1.28 25.90 -25.21
C ILE A 9 -0.90 27.26 -24.61
N GLY A 10 -0.02 27.99 -25.29
CA GLY A 10 0.33 29.36 -24.98
C GLY A 10 -0.88 30.29 -24.91
N THR A 11 -1.86 30.10 -25.80
CA THR A 11 -3.12 30.86 -25.77
C THR A 11 -3.87 30.59 -24.47
N TYR A 12 -3.90 29.35 -23.97
CA TYR A 12 -4.53 29.04 -22.68
C TYR A 12 -3.86 29.79 -21.52
N LEU A 13 -2.52 29.80 -21.50
CA LEU A 13 -1.76 30.49 -20.47
C LEU A 13 -1.99 32.00 -20.54
N LYS A 14 -1.97 32.57 -21.75
CA LYS A 14 -2.22 34.00 -21.98
C LYS A 14 -3.61 34.41 -21.51
N THR A 15 -4.65 33.70 -21.94
CA THR A 15 -6.03 33.97 -21.56
C THR A 15 -6.23 33.87 -20.04
N ALA A 16 -5.56 32.94 -19.37
CA ALA A 16 -5.62 32.84 -17.91
C ALA A 16 -4.99 34.06 -17.21
N ILE A 17 -3.85 34.53 -17.70
CA ILE A 17 -3.14 35.70 -17.16
C ILE A 17 -3.97 36.97 -17.35
N GLU A 18 -4.51 37.19 -18.56
CA GLU A 18 -5.37 38.33 -18.88
C GLU A 18 -6.63 38.35 -18.01
N ILE A 19 -7.32 37.21 -17.86
CA ILE A 19 -8.52 37.13 -17.00
C ILE A 19 -8.17 37.42 -15.54
N LEU A 20 -7.05 36.88 -15.04
CA LEU A 20 -6.63 37.17 -13.67
C LEU A 20 -6.37 38.67 -13.48
N HIS A 21 -5.67 39.31 -14.42
CA HIS A 21 -5.35 40.73 -14.35
C HIS A 21 -6.60 41.61 -14.38
N GLU A 22 -7.52 41.34 -15.31
CA GLU A 22 -8.80 42.05 -15.43
C GLU A 22 -9.68 41.94 -14.17
N ASN A 23 -9.48 40.91 -13.34
CA ASN A 23 -10.26 40.65 -12.13
C ASN A 23 -9.50 41.03 -10.84
N GLY A 24 -8.57 41.99 -10.90
CA GLY A 24 -7.83 42.45 -9.73
C GLY A 24 -6.74 41.47 -9.28
N ASP A 25 -6.09 40.84 -10.25
CA ASP A 25 -4.99 39.88 -10.11
C ASP A 25 -5.31 38.63 -9.29
N ASN A 26 -6.59 38.34 -9.01
CA ASN A 26 -6.97 37.10 -8.33
C ASN A 26 -8.38 36.64 -8.70
N LEU A 27 -8.56 35.32 -8.80
CA LEU A 27 -9.87 34.73 -9.14
C LEU A 27 -10.01 33.30 -8.60
N PRO A 28 -11.19 32.88 -8.12
CA PRO A 28 -11.44 31.49 -7.78
C PRO A 28 -11.21 30.57 -8.99
N SER A 29 -10.53 29.44 -8.77
CA SER A 29 -10.11 28.53 -9.85
C SER A 29 -11.28 28.02 -10.70
N ARG A 30 -12.47 27.88 -10.12
CA ARG A 30 -13.68 27.43 -10.83
C ARG A 30 -14.19 28.50 -11.78
N ASP A 31 -14.13 29.75 -11.38
CA ASP A 31 -14.63 30.88 -12.16
C ASP A 31 -13.64 31.26 -13.27
N LEU A 32 -12.33 31.18 -12.99
CA LEU A 32 -11.28 31.30 -14.01
C LEU A 32 -11.50 30.32 -15.17
N VAL A 33 -11.67 29.03 -14.87
CA VAL A 33 -11.85 28.00 -15.92
C VAL A 33 -13.15 28.22 -16.70
N LYS A 34 -14.24 28.65 -16.05
CA LYS A 34 -15.50 28.98 -16.73
C LYS A 34 -15.37 30.18 -17.69
N VAL A 35 -14.65 31.23 -17.29
CA VAL A 35 -14.43 32.41 -18.15
C VAL A 35 -13.49 32.08 -19.30
N MET A 36 -12.44 31.30 -19.03
CA MET A 36 -11.52 30.79 -20.06
C MET A 36 -12.25 29.95 -21.10
N GLU A 37 -13.14 29.05 -20.68
CA GLU A 37 -13.91 28.20 -21.59
C GLU A 37 -14.68 29.03 -22.62
N LYS A 38 -15.23 30.19 -22.22
CA LYS A 38 -15.93 31.11 -23.13
C LYS A 38 -14.99 31.86 -24.07
N ARG A 39 -13.79 32.23 -23.62
CA ARG A 39 -12.81 33.02 -24.41
C ARG A 39 -11.96 32.17 -25.37
N LEU A 40 -11.82 30.87 -25.11
CA LEU A 40 -10.97 29.97 -25.89
C LEU A 40 -11.67 29.28 -27.08
N VAL A 41 -12.99 29.47 -27.23
CA VAL A 41 -13.79 28.92 -28.35
C VAL A 41 -13.34 29.52 -29.69
N PRO A 42 -13.24 28.73 -30.78
CA PRO A 42 -13.63 27.31 -30.87
C PRO A 42 -12.56 26.34 -30.37
N PHE A 43 -13.01 25.23 -29.76
CA PHE A 43 -12.18 24.07 -29.45
C PHE A 43 -12.28 23.04 -30.58
N THR A 44 -11.15 22.41 -30.92
CA THR A 44 -11.13 21.22 -31.78
C THR A 44 -11.82 20.04 -31.09
N LYS A 45 -12.25 19.03 -31.88
CA LYS A 45 -12.78 17.76 -31.34
C LYS A 45 -11.80 17.08 -30.36
N PHE A 46 -10.49 17.29 -30.57
CA PHE A 46 -9.48 16.76 -29.66
C PHE A 46 -9.40 17.54 -28.35
N GLU A 47 -9.49 18.87 -28.37
CA GLU A 47 -9.46 19.72 -27.16
C GLU A 47 -10.69 19.52 -26.27
N SER A 48 -11.87 19.32 -26.88
CA SER A 48 -13.14 19.09 -26.18
C SER A 48 -13.38 17.63 -25.76
N GLY A 49 -12.55 16.70 -26.23
CA GLY A 49 -12.64 15.27 -25.87
C GLY A 49 -12.22 14.96 -24.43
N ASN A 50 -12.52 13.75 -23.97
CA ASN A 50 -12.19 13.30 -22.61
C ASN A 50 -10.73 12.84 -22.48
N TYR A 51 -10.10 13.10 -21.33
CA TYR A 51 -8.80 12.57 -20.94
C TYR A 51 -8.97 11.77 -19.63
N GLY A 52 -8.95 10.44 -19.72
CA GLY A 52 -9.22 9.54 -18.58
C GLY A 52 -10.68 9.57 -18.11
N GLU A 53 -10.91 9.38 -16.81
CA GLU A 53 -12.23 9.35 -16.15
C GLU A 53 -12.93 10.74 -16.17
N ASN A 54 -13.75 11.01 -17.20
CA ASN A 54 -14.71 12.12 -17.32
C ASN A 54 -14.18 13.56 -17.15
N ARG A 55 -12.90 13.85 -17.45
CA ARG A 55 -12.35 15.22 -17.44
C ARG A 55 -12.04 15.72 -18.86
N VAL A 56 -12.44 16.95 -19.17
CA VAL A 56 -12.24 17.57 -20.50
C VAL A 56 -10.76 17.89 -20.74
N ARG A 57 -10.22 17.46 -21.88
CA ARG A 57 -8.77 17.41 -22.17
C ARG A 57 -8.08 18.77 -22.10
N TRP A 58 -8.67 19.85 -22.65
CA TRP A 58 -8.04 21.18 -22.60
C TRP A 58 -7.80 21.66 -21.16
N THR A 59 -8.69 21.32 -20.21
CA THR A 59 -8.56 21.72 -18.79
C THR A 59 -7.37 21.03 -18.11
N ILE A 60 -7.09 19.78 -18.48
CA ILE A 60 -5.95 19.01 -17.97
C ILE A 60 -4.65 19.56 -18.52
N VAL A 61 -4.62 19.82 -19.84
CA VAL A 61 -3.45 20.39 -20.52
C VAL A 61 -3.14 21.79 -19.96
N PHE A 62 -4.14 22.66 -19.83
CA PHE A 62 -3.99 23.95 -19.18
C PHE A 62 -3.40 23.81 -17.76
N ARG A 63 -3.96 22.94 -16.91
CA ARG A 63 -3.46 22.74 -15.55
C ARG A 63 -2.01 22.28 -15.52
N PHE A 64 -1.64 21.34 -16.39
CA PHE A 64 -0.27 20.84 -16.50
C PHE A 64 0.71 21.96 -16.88
N TRP A 65 0.37 22.74 -17.91
CA TRP A 65 1.22 23.82 -18.42
C TRP A 65 1.25 25.06 -17.53
N THR A 66 0.38 25.18 -16.54
CA THR A 66 0.49 26.24 -15.50
C THR A 66 1.45 25.88 -14.38
N ILE A 67 1.94 24.65 -14.29
CA ILE A 67 2.87 24.25 -13.23
C ILE A 67 4.16 25.06 -13.31
N GLY A 68 4.76 25.20 -14.50
CA GLY A 68 5.96 26.00 -14.70
C GLY A 68 5.80 27.45 -14.26
N LEU A 69 4.68 28.10 -14.63
CA LEU A 69 4.37 29.46 -14.17
C LEU A 69 4.20 29.59 -12.66
N VAL A 70 3.68 28.55 -11.99
CA VAL A 70 3.61 28.52 -10.52
C VAL A 70 4.99 28.38 -9.91
N LYS A 71 5.82 27.50 -10.47
CA LYS A 71 7.18 27.24 -9.97
C LYS A 71 8.14 28.41 -10.20
N GLY A 72 8.01 29.11 -11.33
CA GLY A 72 8.73 30.35 -11.60
C GLY A 72 8.23 31.56 -10.82
N GLY A 73 7.20 31.38 -9.96
CA GLY A 73 6.68 32.43 -9.09
C GLY A 73 5.76 33.44 -9.78
N TYR A 74 5.35 33.20 -11.02
CA TYR A 74 4.47 34.09 -11.77
C TYR A 74 3.01 33.99 -11.31
N ILE A 75 2.58 32.79 -10.92
CA ILE A 75 1.22 32.50 -10.42
C ILE A 75 1.30 31.86 -9.03
N LYS A 76 0.49 32.32 -8.08
CA LYS A 76 0.33 31.69 -6.76
C LYS A 76 -1.05 31.05 -6.65
N LYS A 77 -1.13 29.83 -6.10
CA LYS A 77 -2.39 29.11 -5.87
C LYS A 77 -2.57 28.88 -4.38
N SER A 78 -3.63 29.43 -3.77
CA SER A 78 -3.92 29.28 -2.34
C SER A 78 -5.41 29.15 -2.09
N LYS A 79 -5.84 28.21 -1.25
CA LYS A 79 -7.26 27.98 -0.87
C LYS A 79 -8.24 28.01 -2.06
N ARG A 80 -7.87 27.39 -3.19
CA ARG A 80 -8.63 27.34 -4.47
C ARG A 80 -8.76 28.67 -5.23
N ILE A 81 -8.02 29.70 -4.84
CA ILE A 81 -7.90 30.98 -5.55
C ILE A 81 -6.55 31.02 -6.27
N TRP A 82 -6.55 31.53 -7.50
CA TRP A 82 -5.36 31.80 -8.29
C TRP A 82 -5.05 33.28 -8.18
N TYR A 83 -3.78 33.61 -7.98
CA TYR A 83 -3.27 34.97 -7.88
C TYR A 83 -2.21 35.16 -8.97
N LEU A 84 -2.34 36.22 -9.76
CA LEU A 84 -1.28 36.73 -10.59
C LEU A 84 -0.36 37.58 -9.70
N THR A 85 0.92 37.24 -9.67
CA THR A 85 1.89 37.98 -8.85
C THR A 85 2.37 39.23 -9.60
N GLN A 86 3.06 40.14 -8.92
CA GLN A 86 3.71 41.28 -9.56
C GLN A 86 4.69 40.83 -10.67
N LYS A 87 5.45 39.76 -10.43
CA LYS A 87 6.30 39.11 -11.45
C LYS A 87 5.47 38.52 -12.61
N GLY A 88 4.28 38.01 -12.30
CA GLY A 88 3.31 37.49 -13.26
C GLY A 88 2.76 38.55 -14.22
N GLN A 89 2.64 39.81 -13.78
CA GLN A 89 2.14 40.91 -14.61
C GLN A 89 3.09 41.23 -15.78
N GLU A 90 4.39 40.96 -15.64
CA GLU A 90 5.38 41.10 -16.73
C GLU A 90 5.06 40.21 -17.94
N LEU A 91 4.26 39.16 -17.74
CA LEU A 91 3.88 38.20 -18.79
C LEU A 91 2.70 38.66 -19.67
N ILE A 92 1.95 39.71 -19.28
CA ILE A 92 0.72 40.15 -19.96
C ILE A 92 0.99 40.56 -21.41
N GLY A 93 2.14 41.18 -21.68
CA GLY A 93 2.53 41.65 -23.02
C GLY A 93 3.08 40.58 -23.96
N LEU A 94 3.33 39.36 -23.48
CA LEU A 94 4.05 38.34 -24.25
C LEU A 94 3.14 37.60 -25.24
N LYS A 95 3.77 37.05 -26.29
CA LYS A 95 3.10 36.18 -27.26
C LYS A 95 2.86 34.79 -26.65
N PRO A 96 1.78 34.09 -27.05
CA PRO A 96 1.46 32.73 -26.57
C PRO A 96 2.66 31.75 -26.54
N ILE A 97 3.46 31.72 -27.61
CA ILE A 97 4.59 30.80 -27.71
C ILE A 97 5.68 31.10 -26.67
N GLU A 98 5.85 32.37 -26.28
CA GLU A 98 6.85 32.79 -25.28
C GLU A 98 6.43 32.33 -23.88
N LEU A 99 5.15 32.43 -23.54
CA LEU A 99 4.61 31.92 -22.27
C LEU A 99 4.82 30.41 -22.12
N THR A 100 4.73 29.67 -23.23
CA THR A 100 4.93 28.22 -23.25
C THR A 100 6.40 27.86 -23.04
N LYS A 101 7.32 28.63 -23.64
CA LYS A 101 8.77 28.52 -23.40
C LYS A 101 9.14 28.85 -21.96
N ILE A 102 8.60 29.94 -21.41
CA ILE A 102 8.82 30.35 -20.02
C ILE A 102 8.33 29.26 -19.06
N SER A 103 7.10 28.77 -19.25
CA SER A 103 6.57 27.70 -18.39
C SER A 103 7.42 26.42 -18.49
N SER A 104 7.87 26.04 -19.69
CA SER A 104 8.77 24.87 -19.86
C SER A 104 10.10 25.06 -19.16
N HIS A 105 10.72 26.24 -19.30
CA HIS A 105 12.00 26.58 -18.72
C HIS A 105 11.94 26.61 -17.19
N GLU A 106 10.93 27.26 -16.62
CA GLU A 106 10.74 27.33 -15.17
C GLU A 106 10.38 25.98 -14.56
N TYR A 107 9.65 25.14 -15.31
CA TYR A 107 9.40 23.77 -14.90
C TYR A 107 10.68 22.93 -14.92
N ALA A 108 11.50 23.04 -15.98
CA ALA A 108 12.78 22.34 -16.08
C ALA A 108 13.72 22.76 -14.96
N LYS A 109 13.87 24.06 -14.73
CA LYS A 109 14.68 24.63 -13.64
C LYS A 109 14.19 24.20 -12.26
N TRP A 110 12.88 24.22 -12.02
CA TRP A 110 12.33 23.70 -10.77
C TRP A 110 12.54 22.19 -10.62
N ASN A 111 12.46 21.42 -11.72
CA ASN A 111 12.65 19.99 -11.68
C ASN A 111 14.13 19.60 -11.50
N GLU A 112 15.07 20.40 -12.03
CA GLU A 112 16.51 20.32 -11.73
C GLU A 112 16.76 20.64 -10.26
N ASN A 113 16.31 21.80 -9.77
CA ASN A 113 16.45 22.16 -8.36
C ASN A 113 15.71 21.20 -7.41
N ARG A 114 14.64 20.52 -7.86
CA ARG A 114 13.95 19.48 -7.10
C ARG A 114 14.73 18.19 -7.07
N ARG A 115 15.49 17.86 -8.12
CA ARG A 115 16.46 16.75 -8.08
C ARG A 115 17.61 17.10 -7.15
N ASP A 116 18.11 18.33 -7.20
CA ASP A 116 19.17 18.82 -6.31
C ASP A 116 18.70 18.91 -4.84
N SER A 117 17.44 19.28 -4.57
CA SER A 117 16.86 19.30 -3.22
C SER A 117 16.26 17.97 -2.74
N GLU A 118 15.97 17.04 -3.65
CA GLU A 118 15.81 15.61 -3.33
C GLU A 118 17.19 14.98 -3.04
N GLU A 119 18.29 15.53 -3.57
CA GLU A 119 19.68 15.22 -3.19
C GLU A 119 20.12 15.91 -1.87
N GLU A 120 19.60 17.08 -1.51
CA GLU A 120 19.88 17.74 -0.21
C GLU A 120 18.94 17.31 0.94
N ASN A 121 17.70 16.86 0.68
CA ASN A 121 16.88 16.20 1.73
C ASN A 121 17.22 14.73 1.92
N THR A 122 18.19 14.22 1.15
CA THR A 122 19.04 13.12 1.58
C THR A 122 20.23 13.66 2.37
N ASP A 123 20.02 14.37 3.48
CA ASP A 123 21.07 14.59 4.48
C ASP A 123 21.14 13.39 5.44
N SER A 124 21.41 12.24 4.82
CA SER A 124 22.68 11.58 5.04
C SER A 124 23.05 10.94 3.70
N ALA A 125 23.48 11.77 2.74
CA ALA A 125 24.75 11.48 2.10
C ALA A 125 25.78 11.42 3.25
N GLU A 126 25.75 10.32 4.01
CA GLU A 126 27.01 9.65 4.23
C GLU A 126 27.61 9.62 2.85
N ASP A 127 28.69 10.37 2.69
CA ASP A 127 29.71 10.03 1.74
C ASP A 127 29.67 8.50 1.69
N ILE A 128 29.18 7.94 0.58
CA ILE A 128 29.56 6.59 0.24
C ILE A 128 31.01 6.75 -0.21
N SER A 129 31.86 7.22 0.69
CA SER A 129 33.19 6.70 0.92
C SER A 129 32.96 5.19 0.96
N TYR A 130 33.22 4.61 -0.21
CA TYR A 130 33.62 3.24 -0.33
C TYR A 130 34.60 2.99 0.83
N PRO A 131 34.30 2.09 1.78
CA PRO A 131 35.27 1.73 2.80
C PRO A 131 36.55 1.30 2.09
N ASP A 132 37.70 1.50 2.73
CA ASP A 132 39.04 1.21 2.23
C ASP A 132 39.19 -0.19 1.55
N ALA A 133 38.31 -1.15 1.84
CA ALA A 133 38.21 -2.45 1.15
C ALA A 133 37.75 -2.38 -0.33
N MET A 134 37.12 -1.28 -0.77
CA MET A 134 36.90 -0.94 -2.19
C MET A 134 37.68 0.29 -2.65
N GLU A 135 38.52 0.93 -1.82
CA GLU A 135 39.61 1.76 -2.35
C GLU A 135 40.63 0.89 -3.12
N GLU A 136 40.73 -0.40 -2.79
CA GLU A 136 41.35 -1.39 -3.67
C GLU A 136 40.67 -1.50 -5.05
N SER A 137 39.48 -0.92 -5.27
CA SER A 137 38.75 -0.98 -6.54
C SER A 137 38.98 0.21 -7.49
N ILE A 138 39.84 1.17 -7.14
CA ILE A 138 40.52 2.00 -8.15
C ILE A 138 41.72 1.19 -8.70
N MET A 139 41.48 -0.09 -9.04
CA MET A 139 42.48 -0.78 -9.83
C MET A 139 42.44 -0.18 -11.23
N PRO A 140 43.56 0.28 -11.79
CA PRO A 140 43.63 0.47 -13.23
C PRO A 140 43.19 -0.84 -13.91
N LEU A 141 42.76 -0.76 -15.17
CA LEU A 141 42.33 -1.92 -15.98
C LEU A 141 43.31 -3.11 -15.87
N GLY A 142 44.58 -2.84 -15.51
CA GLY A 142 45.59 -3.84 -15.23
C GLY A 142 45.89 -4.59 -16.51
N ASN A 143 45.61 -5.89 -16.52
CA ASN A 143 45.71 -6.74 -17.71
C ASN A 143 44.44 -6.73 -18.60
N MET A 144 43.45 -5.88 -18.35
CA MET A 144 42.29 -5.74 -19.24
C MET A 144 42.56 -4.74 -20.37
N LYS A 145 42.18 -5.11 -21.60
CA LYS A 145 42.20 -4.23 -22.78
C LYS A 145 40.80 -3.94 -23.29
N ILE A 146 40.58 -2.67 -23.59
CA ILE A 146 39.38 -2.16 -24.27
C ILE A 146 39.61 -2.20 -25.78
N LYS A 147 38.75 -2.90 -26.53
CA LYS A 147 38.76 -2.93 -28.00
C LYS A 147 37.38 -2.56 -28.57
N PRO A 148 37.23 -1.40 -29.21
CA PRO A 148 36.02 -1.07 -29.94
C PRO A 148 36.01 -1.80 -31.29
N LEU A 149 35.00 -2.64 -31.52
CA LEU A 149 34.81 -3.39 -32.77
C LEU A 149 33.31 -3.42 -33.12
N PRO A 150 32.94 -3.27 -34.40
CA PRO A 150 31.55 -3.39 -34.81
C PRO A 150 31.11 -4.86 -34.82
N ILE A 151 29.81 -5.10 -34.60
CA ILE A 151 29.15 -6.37 -34.94
C ILE A 151 27.91 -6.12 -35.81
N SER A 152 27.58 -7.05 -36.67
CA SER A 152 26.36 -7.03 -37.48
C SER A 152 25.15 -7.53 -36.69
N PHE A 153 23.95 -7.28 -37.22
CA PHE A 153 22.70 -7.79 -36.65
C PHE A 153 22.66 -9.32 -36.57
N ASP A 154 23.12 -9.99 -37.63
CA ASP A 154 23.16 -11.46 -37.65
C ASP A 154 24.15 -12.01 -36.63
N GLU A 155 25.32 -11.39 -36.47
CA GLU A 155 26.30 -11.82 -35.46
C GLU A 155 25.76 -11.66 -34.04
N LEU A 156 25.03 -10.57 -33.77
CA LEU A 156 24.38 -10.35 -32.48
C LEU A 156 23.34 -11.44 -32.19
N LEU A 157 22.41 -11.69 -33.12
CA LEU A 157 21.35 -12.69 -32.94
C LEU A 157 21.92 -14.11 -32.83
N ASN A 158 22.83 -14.49 -33.74
CA ASN A 158 23.48 -15.79 -33.71
C ASN A 158 24.34 -15.98 -32.45
N GLY A 159 24.96 -14.90 -31.96
CA GLY A 159 25.71 -14.92 -30.71
C GLY A 159 24.84 -15.28 -29.51
N VAL A 160 23.61 -14.74 -29.46
CA VAL A 160 22.62 -15.12 -28.44
C VAL A 160 22.13 -16.56 -28.67
N ASP A 161 21.72 -16.91 -29.89
CA ASP A 161 21.22 -18.26 -30.25
C ASP A 161 22.23 -19.37 -29.86
N LYS A 162 23.52 -19.14 -30.10
CA LYS A 162 24.63 -20.06 -29.78
C LYS A 162 25.20 -19.90 -28.37
N SER A 163 24.60 -19.05 -27.55
CA SER A 163 25.03 -18.84 -26.16
C SER A 163 26.47 -18.32 -26.05
N ALA A 164 26.96 -17.65 -27.10
CA ALA A 164 28.23 -16.94 -27.13
C ALA A 164 28.08 -15.52 -26.55
N ILE A 165 26.88 -14.94 -26.57
CA ILE A 165 26.55 -13.67 -25.92
C ILE A 165 25.65 -13.93 -24.70
N GLN A 166 26.23 -13.75 -23.52
CA GLN A 166 25.72 -13.96 -22.15
C GLN A 166 25.02 -12.74 -21.53
N ILE A 167 23.87 -12.83 -20.86
CA ILE A 167 23.44 -11.81 -19.88
C ILE A 167 23.86 -12.28 -18.47
N PRO A 168 24.76 -11.55 -17.78
CA PRO A 168 25.16 -11.87 -16.41
C PRO A 168 23.98 -11.86 -15.42
N PRO A 169 24.08 -12.59 -14.30
CA PRO A 169 22.98 -12.77 -13.35
C PRO A 169 22.73 -11.53 -12.48
N PHE A 170 23.74 -10.64 -12.36
CA PHE A 170 23.64 -9.36 -11.65
C PHE A 170 22.97 -8.25 -12.47
N GLN A 171 22.64 -8.50 -13.74
CA GLN A 171 21.83 -7.58 -14.53
C GLN A 171 20.38 -7.61 -14.05
N ARG A 172 19.69 -6.47 -14.12
CA ARG A 172 18.26 -6.39 -13.75
C ARG A 172 17.38 -7.18 -14.72
N ASN A 173 16.19 -7.55 -14.29
CA ASN A 173 15.16 -8.10 -15.17
C ASN A 173 14.84 -7.17 -16.34
N PHE A 174 14.25 -7.73 -17.40
CA PHE A 174 13.78 -6.96 -18.56
C PHE A 174 12.61 -6.04 -18.16
N VAL A 175 12.68 -4.75 -18.48
CA VAL A 175 11.69 -3.73 -18.03
C VAL A 175 11.14 -2.86 -19.16
N TRP A 176 11.47 -3.18 -20.42
CA TRP A 176 11.00 -2.40 -21.56
C TRP A 176 9.61 -2.86 -21.99
N VAL A 177 8.69 -1.91 -22.13
CA VAL A 177 7.35 -2.16 -22.68
C VAL A 177 7.41 -2.33 -24.21
N PRO A 178 6.45 -3.03 -24.84
CA PRO A 178 6.46 -3.28 -26.29
C PRO A 178 6.66 -2.03 -27.15
N LYS A 179 6.12 -0.88 -26.71
CA LYS A 179 6.31 0.39 -27.42
C LYS A 179 7.77 0.81 -27.53
N MET A 180 8.57 0.63 -26.47
CA MET A 180 10.00 0.96 -26.49
C MET A 180 10.78 0.08 -27.47
N ILE A 181 10.35 -1.18 -27.64
CA ILE A 181 10.92 -2.11 -28.61
C ILE A 181 10.65 -1.60 -30.04
N THR A 182 9.42 -1.17 -30.35
CA THR A 182 9.12 -0.59 -31.67
C THR A 182 9.88 0.69 -31.96
N ASP A 183 10.14 1.54 -30.95
CA ASP A 183 10.92 2.77 -31.12
C ASP A 183 12.41 2.48 -31.37
N LEU A 184 12.95 1.40 -30.78
CA LEU A 184 14.29 0.91 -31.06
C LEU A 184 14.40 0.39 -32.50
N LEU A 185 13.44 -0.42 -32.94
CA LEU A 185 13.40 -0.94 -34.31
C LEU A 185 13.26 0.19 -35.34
N ASP A 186 12.41 1.18 -35.08
CA ASP A 186 12.26 2.37 -35.92
C ASP A 186 13.57 3.18 -35.98
N SER A 187 14.31 3.28 -34.88
CA SER A 187 15.62 3.94 -34.85
C SER A 187 16.63 3.24 -35.76
N ILE A 188 16.68 1.90 -35.73
CA ILE A 188 17.55 1.10 -36.62
C ILE A 188 17.14 1.30 -38.08
N TYR A 189 15.84 1.19 -38.38
CA TYR A 189 15.30 1.40 -39.73
C TYR A 189 15.60 2.81 -40.26
N ARG A 190 15.57 3.83 -39.42
CA ARG A 190 15.93 5.21 -39.82
C ARG A 190 17.44 5.45 -39.92
N GLY A 191 18.27 4.50 -39.50
CA GLY A 191 19.73 4.65 -39.44
C GLY A 191 20.19 5.56 -38.30
N TYR A 192 19.37 5.73 -37.25
CA TYR A 192 19.74 6.51 -36.08
C TYR A 192 20.69 5.73 -35.17
N PRO A 193 21.63 6.41 -34.49
CA PRO A 193 22.51 5.76 -33.54
C PRO A 193 21.70 5.28 -32.32
N ILE A 194 21.83 3.99 -31.98
CA ILE A 194 21.16 3.40 -30.80
C ILE A 194 22.08 3.26 -29.58
N GLY A 195 23.25 3.90 -29.61
CA GLY A 195 24.32 3.79 -28.61
C GLY A 195 25.25 2.59 -28.87
N SER A 196 26.19 2.35 -27.94
CA SER A 196 27.13 1.21 -27.99
C SER A 196 26.70 0.07 -27.06
N PHE A 197 27.22 -1.12 -27.30
CA PHE A 197 27.21 -2.24 -26.36
C PHE A 197 28.57 -2.34 -25.68
N ILE A 198 28.59 -2.88 -24.46
CA ILE A 198 29.84 -3.15 -23.74
C ILE A 198 29.83 -4.62 -23.34
N PHE A 199 30.77 -5.40 -23.88
CA PHE A 199 30.88 -6.84 -23.65
C PHE A 199 32.16 -7.16 -22.89
N TRP A 200 32.08 -8.07 -21.92
CA TRP A 200 33.24 -8.70 -21.31
C TRP A 200 33.50 -10.06 -21.94
N LYS A 201 34.64 -10.19 -22.61
CA LYS A 201 35.07 -11.41 -23.29
C LYS A 201 35.94 -12.25 -22.35
N THR A 202 35.47 -13.43 -21.99
CA THR A 202 36.16 -14.32 -21.05
C THR A 202 35.96 -15.81 -21.37
N ASN A 203 36.86 -16.65 -20.87
CA ASN A 203 36.70 -18.11 -20.85
C ASN A 203 35.96 -18.55 -19.57
N LYS A 204 35.87 -17.68 -18.55
CA LYS A 204 35.23 -17.98 -17.27
C LYS A 204 33.74 -18.23 -17.51
N ARG A 205 33.27 -19.37 -17.01
CA ARG A 205 31.85 -19.71 -17.02
C ARG A 205 31.20 -19.09 -15.79
N LEU A 206 30.15 -18.34 -16.02
CA LEU A 206 29.40 -17.65 -15.00
C LEU A 206 27.98 -18.21 -15.03
N PRO A 207 27.29 -18.31 -13.87
CA PRO A 207 25.85 -18.48 -13.87
C PRO A 207 25.24 -17.40 -14.77
N PHE A 208 24.39 -17.77 -15.72
CA PHE A 208 23.84 -16.83 -16.71
C PHE A 208 22.32 -16.95 -16.75
N HIS A 209 21.65 -15.89 -17.22
CA HIS A 209 20.22 -15.94 -17.46
C HIS A 209 19.90 -17.05 -18.47
N ARG A 210 19.19 -18.09 -18.02
CA ARG A 210 18.77 -19.23 -18.86
C ARG A 210 17.67 -18.85 -19.86
N GLU A 211 17.15 -17.62 -19.78
CA GLU A 211 16.12 -17.08 -20.65
C GLU A 211 16.42 -15.62 -21.03
N ILE A 212 16.22 -15.26 -22.30
CA ILE A 212 16.26 -13.86 -22.78
C ILE A 212 14.93 -13.57 -23.48
N GLY A 213 14.16 -12.61 -22.94
CA GLY A 213 12.84 -12.27 -23.49
C GLY A 213 11.82 -13.41 -23.42
N GLY A 214 11.95 -14.31 -22.43
CA GLY A 214 11.12 -15.51 -22.26
C GLY A 214 11.47 -16.68 -23.19
N LEU A 215 12.61 -16.62 -23.87
CA LEU A 215 13.12 -17.71 -24.71
C LEU A 215 14.30 -18.39 -24.03
N LYS A 216 14.22 -19.72 -23.90
CA LYS A 216 15.32 -20.54 -23.36
C LYS A 216 16.54 -20.48 -24.27
N ILE A 217 17.70 -20.32 -23.65
CA ILE A 217 18.99 -20.35 -24.34
C ILE A 217 19.63 -21.71 -24.11
N ASN A 218 20.30 -22.23 -25.15
CA ASN A 218 21.02 -23.50 -25.06
C ASN A 218 22.21 -23.40 -24.08
N GLU A 219 22.75 -24.53 -23.64
CA GLU A 219 24.00 -24.51 -22.88
C GLU A 219 25.20 -24.31 -23.81
N SER A 220 26.12 -23.42 -23.42
CA SER A 220 27.36 -23.18 -24.18
C SER A 220 28.24 -24.43 -24.15
N LEU A 221 28.88 -24.76 -25.28
CA LEU A 221 29.87 -25.83 -25.35
C LEU A 221 31.02 -25.59 -24.34
N PRO A 222 31.54 -26.64 -23.68
CA PRO A 222 32.69 -26.52 -22.78
C PRO A 222 33.91 -25.90 -23.52
N GLY A 223 34.56 -24.91 -22.91
CA GLY A 223 35.79 -24.30 -23.44
C GLY A 223 35.63 -23.18 -24.49
N SER A 224 34.41 -22.84 -24.93
CA SER A 224 34.19 -21.68 -25.82
C SER A 224 34.39 -20.33 -25.09
N ARG A 225 34.81 -19.29 -25.81
CA ARG A 225 34.78 -17.90 -25.28
C ARG A 225 33.34 -17.39 -25.18
N ILE A 226 33.02 -16.68 -24.10
CA ILE A 226 31.71 -16.05 -23.89
C ILE A 226 31.91 -14.52 -23.80
N ASP A 227 31.00 -13.79 -24.43
CA ASP A 227 30.88 -12.35 -24.38
C ASP A 227 29.70 -11.97 -23.46
N TYR A 228 30.00 -11.56 -22.22
CA TYR A 228 29.00 -11.14 -21.23
C TYR A 228 28.59 -9.68 -21.40
N VAL A 229 27.29 -9.41 -21.48
CA VAL A 229 26.75 -8.05 -21.67
C VAL A 229 26.84 -7.24 -20.37
N LEU A 230 27.71 -6.23 -20.35
CA LEU A 230 27.83 -5.26 -19.26
C LEU A 230 26.90 -4.04 -19.45
N ASP A 231 26.75 -3.57 -20.69
CA ASP A 231 25.79 -2.52 -21.05
C ASP A 231 25.03 -2.84 -22.34
N GLY A 232 23.79 -2.37 -22.39
CA GLY A 232 22.88 -2.54 -23.53
C GLY A 232 22.05 -3.82 -23.48
N GLN A 233 21.98 -4.48 -22.32
CA GLN A 233 21.12 -5.64 -22.04
C GLN A 233 19.70 -5.47 -22.60
N GLN A 234 19.00 -4.39 -22.23
CA GLN A 234 17.61 -4.16 -22.63
C GLN A 234 17.46 -4.02 -24.16
N ARG A 235 18.45 -3.45 -24.85
CA ARG A 235 18.47 -3.32 -26.31
C ARG A 235 18.66 -4.69 -26.97
N ILE A 236 19.63 -5.49 -26.53
CA ILE A 236 19.87 -6.85 -27.06
C ILE A 236 18.65 -7.74 -26.82
N THR A 237 18.10 -7.74 -25.61
CA THR A 237 16.89 -8.51 -25.29
C THR A 237 15.71 -8.09 -26.16
N SER A 238 15.52 -6.78 -26.39
CA SER A 238 14.43 -6.27 -27.24
C SER A 238 14.57 -6.71 -28.70
N LEU A 239 15.78 -6.64 -29.26
CA LEU A 239 16.05 -7.06 -30.65
C LEU A 239 15.83 -8.56 -30.81
N TYR A 240 16.36 -9.35 -29.88
CA TYR A 240 16.20 -10.80 -29.89
C TYR A 240 14.73 -11.20 -29.74
N ALA A 241 14.03 -10.64 -28.75
CA ALA A 241 12.62 -10.91 -28.49
C ALA A 241 11.71 -10.48 -29.65
N ALA A 242 11.98 -9.33 -30.29
CA ALA A 242 11.19 -8.88 -31.43
C ALA A 242 11.26 -9.84 -32.64
N VAL A 243 12.42 -10.49 -32.84
CA VAL A 243 12.67 -11.36 -33.99
C VAL A 243 12.36 -12.84 -33.72
N ARG A 244 12.57 -13.31 -32.49
CA ARG A 244 12.36 -14.72 -32.11
C ARG A 244 11.03 -14.95 -31.37
N GLY A 245 10.28 -13.88 -31.12
CA GLY A 245 9.04 -13.89 -30.34
C GLY A 245 9.30 -13.44 -28.90
N ALA A 246 8.52 -12.47 -28.43
CA ALA A 246 8.73 -11.87 -27.12
C ALA A 246 7.70 -12.40 -26.12
N THR A 247 8.17 -12.74 -24.92
CA THR A 247 7.30 -12.79 -23.74
C THR A 247 7.65 -11.60 -22.86
N ILE A 248 6.66 -10.76 -22.56
CA ILE A 248 6.80 -9.56 -21.73
C ILE A 248 5.68 -9.62 -20.69
N ASP A 249 6.03 -9.62 -19.40
CA ASP A 249 5.08 -9.73 -18.29
C ASP A 249 4.15 -10.96 -18.43
N ASP A 250 4.73 -12.14 -18.73
CA ASP A 250 4.02 -13.41 -19.00
C ASP A 250 3.04 -13.40 -20.19
N GLU A 251 3.04 -12.32 -20.97
CA GLU A 251 2.24 -12.18 -22.17
C GLU A 251 3.12 -12.31 -23.42
N LYS A 252 2.66 -13.12 -24.39
CA LYS A 252 3.36 -13.23 -25.67
C LYS A 252 2.95 -12.12 -26.62
N TYR A 253 3.94 -11.54 -27.29
CA TYR A 253 3.79 -10.49 -28.27
C TYR A 253 4.38 -10.90 -29.61
N ASN A 254 3.67 -10.54 -30.68
CA ASN A 254 4.20 -10.52 -32.02
C ASN A 254 4.50 -9.08 -32.43
N PHE A 255 5.64 -8.89 -33.08
CA PHE A 255 6.05 -7.61 -33.65
C PHE A 255 5.92 -7.66 -35.16
N TYR A 256 5.48 -6.54 -35.74
CA TYR A 256 5.17 -6.42 -37.15
C TYR A 256 5.81 -5.17 -37.74
N PHE A 257 6.06 -5.20 -39.04
CA PHE A 257 6.27 -4.02 -39.86
C PHE A 257 5.06 -3.83 -40.78
N ASP A 258 4.39 -2.69 -40.64
CA ASP A 258 3.30 -2.29 -41.52
C ASP A 258 3.88 -1.63 -42.78
N VAL A 259 3.87 -2.37 -43.89
CA VAL A 259 4.41 -1.89 -45.17
C VAL A 259 3.57 -0.79 -45.82
N SER A 260 2.31 -0.61 -45.39
CA SER A 260 1.44 0.42 -45.96
C SER A 260 1.78 1.82 -45.47
N ILE A 261 2.27 1.94 -44.22
CA ILE A 261 2.63 3.20 -43.58
C ILE A 261 4.12 3.29 -43.19
N GLY A 262 4.89 2.21 -43.37
CA GLY A 262 6.32 2.15 -43.07
C GLY A 262 6.63 2.29 -41.57
N LYS A 263 5.86 1.62 -40.70
CA LYS A 263 6.02 1.70 -39.24
C LYS A 263 6.01 0.34 -38.57
N PHE A 264 6.73 0.25 -37.45
CA PHE A 264 6.68 -0.91 -36.57
C PHE A 264 5.44 -0.88 -35.67
N ASP A 265 4.88 -2.05 -35.45
CA ASP A 265 3.70 -2.26 -34.63
C ASP A 265 3.80 -3.59 -33.85
N TYR A 266 2.90 -3.82 -32.90
CA TYR A 266 2.86 -5.05 -32.11
C TYR A 266 1.43 -5.45 -31.78
N SER A 267 1.19 -6.73 -31.56
CA SER A 267 -0.05 -7.22 -30.97
C SER A 267 0.21 -8.32 -29.96
N LYS A 268 -0.63 -8.37 -28.94
CA LYS A 268 -0.69 -9.47 -27.99
C LYS A 268 -1.22 -10.71 -28.71
N ILE A 269 -0.63 -11.87 -28.47
CA ILE A 269 -1.12 -13.14 -28.99
C ILE A 269 -2.34 -13.55 -28.16
N ASP A 270 -3.51 -13.64 -28.80
CA ASP A 270 -4.71 -14.24 -28.25
C ASP A 270 -5.02 -15.51 -29.05
N GLU A 271 -4.99 -16.67 -28.40
CA GLU A 271 -5.20 -17.97 -29.03
C GLU A 271 -6.62 -18.12 -29.62
N ASN A 272 -7.57 -17.26 -29.23
CA ASN A 272 -8.95 -17.27 -29.71
C ASN A 272 -9.27 -16.18 -30.75
N ALA A 273 -8.30 -15.33 -31.12
CA ALA A 273 -8.53 -14.29 -32.12
C ALA A 273 -8.41 -14.86 -33.54
N ASP A 274 -9.48 -14.71 -34.32
CA ASP A 274 -9.48 -14.99 -35.76
C ASP A 274 -8.45 -14.06 -36.42
N GLN A 275 -7.30 -14.61 -36.83
CA GLN A 275 -6.23 -13.85 -37.46
C GLN A 275 -6.69 -13.45 -38.86
N GLY A 276 -7.45 -12.35 -38.92
CA GLY A 276 -7.78 -11.68 -40.15
C GLY A 276 -6.51 -11.49 -40.98
N ASN A 277 -6.59 -11.85 -42.25
CA ASN A 277 -5.47 -11.94 -43.19
C ASN A 277 -5.02 -10.53 -43.62
N ASP A 278 -4.55 -9.71 -42.67
CA ASP A 278 -4.04 -8.38 -42.92
C ASP A 278 -2.67 -8.48 -43.62
N ARG A 279 -2.70 -8.51 -44.95
CA ARG A 279 -1.52 -8.62 -45.81
C ARG A 279 -0.60 -7.40 -45.75
N SER A 280 -0.94 -6.35 -44.99
CA SER A 280 -0.11 -5.16 -44.82
C SER A 280 0.82 -5.22 -43.59
N ARG A 281 0.52 -6.07 -42.60
CA ARG A 281 1.34 -6.22 -41.39
C ARG A 281 2.18 -7.49 -41.47
N ILE A 282 3.50 -7.31 -41.58
CA ILE A 282 4.43 -8.40 -41.82
C ILE A 282 5.15 -8.76 -40.51
N PRO A 283 5.01 -10.00 -40.01
CA PRO A 283 5.71 -10.44 -38.81
C PRO A 283 7.24 -10.36 -38.95
N LEU A 284 7.92 -9.80 -37.94
CA LEU A 284 9.38 -9.60 -37.99
C LEU A 284 10.18 -10.91 -37.96
N ASP A 285 9.64 -11.95 -37.33
CA ASP A 285 10.23 -13.30 -37.30
C ASP A 285 10.32 -13.94 -38.70
N LYS A 286 9.52 -13.46 -39.65
CA LYS A 286 9.55 -13.89 -41.06
C LYS A 286 10.44 -13.02 -41.94
N ILE A 287 10.80 -11.81 -41.49
CA ILE A 287 11.65 -10.89 -42.24
C ILE A 287 13.14 -11.20 -41.97
N PHE A 288 13.50 -11.39 -40.70
CA PHE A 288 14.90 -11.59 -40.30
C PHE A 288 15.28 -13.07 -40.24
N VAL A 289 15.17 -13.71 -41.40
CA VAL A 289 15.56 -15.09 -41.67
C VAL A 289 16.70 -15.14 -42.69
N GLU A 290 17.19 -16.33 -43.02
CA GLU A 290 18.20 -16.50 -44.08
C GLU A 290 17.71 -15.94 -45.42
N GLY A 291 18.61 -15.32 -46.18
CA GLY A 291 18.29 -14.58 -47.41
C GLY A 291 17.41 -15.32 -48.43
N PRO A 292 17.64 -16.62 -48.72
CA PRO A 292 16.78 -17.40 -49.62
C PRO A 292 15.34 -17.55 -49.11
N VAL A 293 15.17 -17.74 -47.80
CA VAL A 293 13.86 -17.88 -47.15
C VAL A 293 13.12 -16.54 -47.18
N TYR A 294 13.82 -15.45 -46.87
CA TYR A 294 13.28 -14.09 -46.98
C TYR A 294 12.78 -13.80 -48.41
N ARG A 295 13.61 -14.11 -49.43
CA ARG A 295 13.24 -13.88 -50.85
C ARG A 295 12.04 -14.71 -51.31
N GLN A 296 11.86 -15.91 -50.79
CA GLN A 296 10.67 -16.72 -51.08
C GLN A 296 9.44 -16.15 -50.38
N TYR A 297 9.59 -15.71 -49.14
CA TYR A 297 8.51 -15.14 -48.33
C TYR A 297 7.99 -13.83 -48.90
N ILE A 298 8.86 -12.90 -49.32
CA ILE A 298 8.39 -11.59 -49.82
C ILE A 298 7.61 -11.68 -51.13
N LYS A 299 7.83 -12.70 -51.98
CA LYS A 299 7.13 -12.88 -53.27
C LYS A 299 5.61 -12.97 -53.16
N GLN A 300 5.09 -13.27 -51.97
CA GLN A 300 3.64 -13.33 -51.74
C GLN A 300 2.99 -11.93 -51.57
N PHE A 301 3.80 -10.88 -51.42
CA PHE A 301 3.33 -9.50 -51.26
C PHE A 301 3.34 -8.73 -52.59
N PRO A 302 2.41 -7.78 -52.80
CA PRO A 302 2.38 -6.94 -53.99
C PRO A 302 3.71 -6.25 -54.33
N ASP A 303 4.02 -6.12 -55.63
CA ASP A 303 5.27 -5.53 -56.13
C ASP A 303 5.58 -4.15 -55.54
N LYS A 304 4.55 -3.33 -55.30
CA LYS A 304 4.66 -2.00 -54.67
C LYS A 304 5.28 -2.00 -53.27
N TYR A 305 5.34 -3.15 -52.58
CA TYR A 305 5.93 -3.28 -51.25
C TYR A 305 7.32 -3.92 -51.26
N GLN A 306 7.76 -4.49 -52.39
CA GLN A 306 9.05 -5.19 -52.49
C GLN A 306 10.22 -4.25 -52.19
N GLU A 307 10.20 -3.04 -52.74
CA GLU A 307 11.26 -2.03 -52.51
C GLU A 307 11.36 -1.62 -51.04
N ILE A 308 10.23 -1.45 -50.36
CA ILE A 308 10.19 -1.10 -48.93
C ILE A 308 10.72 -2.25 -48.07
N LEU A 309 10.36 -3.49 -48.42
CA LEU A 309 10.80 -4.68 -47.71
C LEU A 309 12.31 -4.91 -47.89
N ASP A 310 12.82 -4.73 -49.12
CA ASP A 310 14.24 -4.85 -49.40
C ASP A 310 15.06 -3.76 -48.71
N ASP A 311 14.57 -2.51 -48.65
CA ASP A 311 15.20 -1.45 -47.85
C ASP A 311 15.21 -1.81 -46.36
N LEU A 312 14.08 -2.27 -45.80
CA LEU A 312 14.00 -2.72 -44.42
C LEU A 312 15.02 -3.83 -44.12
N PHE A 313 15.05 -4.88 -44.94
CA PHE A 313 15.96 -6.01 -44.78
C PHE A 313 17.43 -5.56 -44.87
N PHE A 314 17.75 -4.76 -45.88
CA PHE A 314 19.11 -4.27 -46.12
C PHE A 314 19.60 -3.35 -45.00
N ARG A 315 18.74 -2.48 -44.48
CA ARG A 315 19.10 -1.57 -43.38
C ARG A 315 19.45 -2.29 -42.10
N PHE A 316 18.70 -3.32 -41.73
CA PHE A 316 19.02 -4.14 -40.56
C PHE A 316 20.25 -5.00 -40.77
N LYS A 317 20.39 -5.65 -41.93
CA LYS A 317 21.57 -6.48 -42.28
C LYS A 317 22.87 -5.68 -42.20
N ASN A 318 22.86 -4.44 -42.70
CA ASN A 318 24.05 -3.59 -42.75
C ASN A 318 24.20 -2.65 -41.55
N TYR A 319 23.30 -2.72 -40.56
CA TYR A 319 23.45 -1.92 -39.36
C TYR A 319 24.64 -2.44 -38.54
N ALA A 320 25.69 -1.62 -38.44
CA ALA A 320 26.87 -1.93 -37.66
C ALA A 320 26.70 -1.45 -36.22
N PHE A 321 26.46 -2.37 -35.29
CA PHE A 321 26.39 -2.07 -33.86
C PHE A 321 27.78 -1.76 -33.32
N SER A 322 27.93 -0.63 -32.63
CA SER A 322 29.18 -0.28 -31.95
C SER A 322 29.33 -1.13 -30.68
N VAL A 323 30.35 -1.99 -30.61
CA VAL A 323 30.62 -2.81 -29.42
C VAL A 323 32.00 -2.49 -28.86
N ILE A 324 32.06 -2.34 -27.54
CA ILE A 324 33.29 -2.15 -26.79
C ILE A 324 33.57 -3.45 -26.04
N TYR A 325 34.61 -4.17 -26.45
CA TYR A 325 35.05 -5.39 -25.78
C TYR A 325 36.05 -5.07 -24.66
N VAL A 326 35.73 -5.48 -23.45
CA VAL A 326 36.66 -5.61 -22.32
C VAL A 326 37.19 -7.04 -22.35
N GLN A 327 38.50 -7.23 -22.52
CA GLN A 327 39.10 -8.57 -22.60
C GLN A 327 40.38 -8.66 -21.76
N GLU A 328 40.76 -9.85 -21.35
CA GLU A 328 41.98 -10.10 -20.57
C GLU A 328 43.17 -10.37 -21.50
N ASP A 329 44.36 -9.85 -21.15
CA ASP A 329 45.58 -10.01 -21.95
C ASP A 329 46.23 -11.39 -21.85
N ASN A 330 46.07 -12.07 -20.71
CA ASN A 330 46.60 -13.40 -20.45
C ASN A 330 45.50 -14.28 -19.85
N GLU A 331 45.45 -15.56 -20.23
CA GLU A 331 44.43 -16.54 -19.79
C GLU A 331 44.62 -17.06 -18.35
N GLN A 332 45.45 -16.40 -17.54
CA GLN A 332 45.61 -16.78 -16.12
C GLN A 332 44.48 -16.17 -15.29
N GLU A 333 43.76 -17.05 -14.59
CA GLU A 333 42.66 -16.67 -13.71
C GLU A 333 43.14 -15.69 -12.62
N ASN A 334 42.45 -14.56 -12.52
CA ASN A 334 42.69 -13.58 -11.46
C ASN A 334 41.34 -13.11 -10.92
N GLU A 335 41.03 -13.43 -9.67
CA GLU A 335 39.80 -13.01 -9.00
C GLU A 335 39.60 -11.49 -9.03
N ASN A 336 40.69 -10.71 -9.07
CA ASN A 336 40.63 -9.26 -9.20
C ASN A 336 40.02 -8.79 -10.54
N ASN A 337 40.05 -9.62 -11.59
CA ASN A 337 39.40 -9.29 -12.86
C ASN A 337 37.88 -9.23 -12.71
N LEU A 338 37.29 -10.12 -11.90
CA LEU A 338 35.85 -10.10 -11.63
C LEU A 338 35.44 -8.81 -10.91
N LYS A 339 36.18 -8.45 -9.84
CA LYS A 339 35.96 -7.23 -9.06
C LYS A 339 36.04 -5.97 -9.94
N ARG A 340 37.00 -5.93 -10.87
CA ARG A 340 37.13 -4.85 -11.87
C ARG A 340 35.94 -4.78 -12.83
N ILE A 341 35.44 -5.91 -13.34
CA ILE A 341 34.26 -5.94 -14.22
C ILE A 341 33.01 -5.44 -13.50
N VAL A 342 32.80 -5.84 -12.24
CA VAL A 342 31.69 -5.35 -11.41
C VAL A 342 31.79 -3.84 -11.17
N SER A 343 33.01 -3.31 -10.98
CA SER A 343 33.25 -1.86 -10.87
C SER A 343 32.95 -1.11 -12.16
N ILE A 344 33.43 -1.61 -13.31
CA ILE A 344 33.11 -1.06 -14.64
C ILE A 344 31.60 -1.02 -14.86
N PHE A 345 30.93 -2.15 -14.58
CA PHE A 345 29.48 -2.28 -14.70
C PHE A 345 28.74 -1.27 -13.82
N SER A 346 29.13 -1.14 -12.56
CA SER A 346 28.50 -0.21 -11.61
C SER A 346 28.66 1.24 -12.07
N ARG A 347 29.85 1.65 -12.49
CA ARG A 347 30.12 3.03 -12.95
C ARG A 347 29.36 3.40 -14.23
N ILE A 348 29.30 2.49 -15.20
CA ILE A 348 28.58 2.74 -16.45
C ILE A 348 27.08 2.92 -16.19
N ASN A 349 26.50 2.09 -15.31
CA ASN A 349 25.07 2.14 -15.04
C ASN A 349 24.66 3.24 -14.04
N ASP A 350 25.58 3.73 -13.21
CA ASP A 350 25.31 4.81 -12.24
C ASP A 350 25.16 6.20 -12.90
N THR A 351 25.64 6.40 -14.14
CA THR A 351 25.37 7.63 -14.93
C THR A 351 24.00 7.60 -15.65
N GLY A 352 23.36 6.43 -15.72
CA GLY A 352 22.03 6.21 -16.31
C GLY A 352 20.94 5.92 -15.27
N LYS A 353 20.16 4.85 -15.47
CA LYS A 353 19.31 4.33 -14.39
C LYS A 353 20.21 3.62 -13.38
N LYS A 354 20.43 4.24 -12.21
CA LYS A 354 21.24 3.70 -11.10
C LYS A 354 20.96 2.22 -10.85
N LEU A 355 22.01 1.46 -10.59
CA LEU A 355 21.89 0.05 -10.25
C LEU A 355 21.11 -0.11 -8.93
N THR A 356 20.24 -1.11 -8.84
CA THR A 356 19.55 -1.40 -7.58
C THR A 356 20.52 -2.00 -6.55
N VAL A 357 20.22 -1.82 -5.27
CA VAL A 357 21.00 -2.42 -4.16
C VAL A 357 21.11 -3.93 -4.35
N VAL A 358 20.02 -4.58 -4.76
CA VAL A 358 19.98 -6.03 -5.02
C VAL A 358 20.97 -6.43 -6.11
N ALA A 359 20.99 -5.71 -7.23
CA ALA A 359 21.91 -6.01 -8.33
C ALA A 359 23.39 -5.82 -7.90
N LYS A 360 23.67 -4.80 -7.08
CA LYS A 360 25.01 -4.58 -6.51
C LYS A 360 25.40 -5.73 -5.57
N MET A 361 24.47 -6.19 -4.72
CA MET A 361 24.73 -7.30 -3.79
C MET A 361 24.94 -8.63 -4.52
N ILE A 362 24.13 -8.94 -5.55
CA ILE A 362 24.32 -10.13 -6.39
C ILE A 362 25.70 -10.08 -7.05
N ALA A 363 26.12 -8.93 -7.57
CA ALA A 363 27.45 -8.78 -8.17
C ALA A 363 28.59 -8.98 -7.16
N ARG A 364 28.39 -8.62 -5.89
CA ARG A 364 29.37 -8.81 -4.81
C ARG A 364 29.47 -10.29 -4.39
N CYS A 365 28.34 -10.96 -4.16
CA CYS A 365 28.28 -12.40 -3.78
C CYS A 365 28.88 -13.31 -4.84
N TRP A 366 28.83 -12.88 -6.09
CA TRP A 366 29.36 -13.60 -7.24
C TRP A 366 30.89 -13.77 -7.26
N GLY A 367 31.62 -13.01 -6.42
CA GLY A 367 33.05 -13.22 -6.21
C GLY A 367 33.41 -14.41 -5.33
N GLU A 368 32.46 -14.94 -4.55
CA GLU A 368 32.71 -15.81 -3.39
C GLU A 368 31.95 -17.15 -3.48
N ASN A 369 31.72 -17.71 -4.67
CA ASN A 369 30.94 -18.95 -4.91
C ASN A 369 29.47 -18.97 -4.45
N PHE A 370 28.94 -17.90 -3.84
CA PHE A 370 27.54 -17.81 -3.42
C PHE A 370 26.60 -17.22 -4.51
N ASP A 371 25.77 -18.06 -5.15
CA ASP A 371 24.79 -17.62 -6.15
C ASP A 371 23.50 -17.06 -5.53
N LEU A 372 23.59 -15.82 -5.02
CA LEU A 372 22.46 -15.10 -4.43
C LEU A 372 21.26 -14.95 -5.38
N ARG A 373 21.46 -14.82 -6.69
CA ARG A 373 20.34 -14.70 -7.65
C ARG A 373 19.54 -15.97 -7.69
N SER A 374 20.20 -17.13 -7.77
CA SER A 374 19.53 -18.43 -7.74
C SER A 374 18.78 -18.63 -6.43
N ARG A 375 19.38 -18.27 -5.29
CA ARG A 375 18.75 -18.36 -3.96
C ARG A 375 17.51 -17.48 -3.82
N LEU A 376 17.56 -16.23 -4.28
CA LEU A 376 16.40 -15.32 -4.30
C LEU A 376 15.28 -15.84 -5.21
N ASN A 377 15.64 -16.32 -6.41
CA ASN A 377 14.68 -16.89 -7.35
C ASN A 377 14.01 -18.15 -6.77
N GLN A 378 14.78 -19.04 -6.13
CA GLN A 378 14.23 -20.21 -5.43
C GLN A 378 13.20 -19.75 -4.40
N LEU A 379 13.59 -18.86 -3.47
CA LEU A 379 12.69 -18.38 -2.43
C LEU A 379 11.39 -17.74 -2.98
N LEU A 380 11.50 -16.85 -3.97
CA LEU A 380 10.38 -16.04 -4.43
C LEU A 380 9.51 -16.74 -5.49
N ASN A 381 10.06 -17.71 -6.23
CA ASN A 381 9.30 -18.49 -7.21
C ASN A 381 8.69 -19.77 -6.61
N ASP A 382 9.05 -20.12 -5.37
CA ASP A 382 8.48 -21.29 -4.66
C ASP A 382 6.95 -21.19 -4.49
N SER A 383 6.37 -19.98 -4.52
CA SER A 383 4.92 -19.78 -4.41
C SER A 383 4.44 -18.49 -5.07
N GLU A 384 3.33 -18.55 -5.82
CA GLU A 384 2.64 -17.36 -6.34
C GLU A 384 2.27 -16.36 -5.24
N GLU A 385 2.12 -16.82 -3.99
CA GLU A 385 1.80 -15.99 -2.83
C GLU A 385 2.89 -14.96 -2.51
N LEU A 386 4.13 -15.14 -3.01
CA LEU A 386 5.27 -14.27 -2.73
C LEU A 386 5.53 -13.22 -3.81
N SER A 387 4.76 -13.24 -4.91
CA SER A 387 4.89 -12.34 -6.08
C SER A 387 4.83 -10.84 -5.75
N GLY A 388 4.34 -10.45 -4.58
CA GLY A 388 4.26 -9.06 -4.11
C GLY A 388 5.44 -8.56 -3.28
N ILE A 389 6.43 -9.41 -2.96
CA ILE A 389 7.55 -9.08 -2.07
C ILE A 389 8.74 -8.59 -2.88
N ARG A 390 9.34 -7.46 -2.48
CA ARG A 390 10.56 -6.95 -3.12
C ARG A 390 11.77 -7.78 -2.71
N GLU A 391 12.64 -8.10 -3.66
CA GLU A 391 13.95 -8.74 -3.38
C GLU A 391 14.77 -7.94 -2.35
N GLU A 392 14.65 -6.61 -2.38
CA GLU A 392 15.31 -5.72 -1.42
C GLU A 392 14.83 -5.93 0.02
N THR A 393 13.58 -6.34 0.24
CA THR A 393 13.07 -6.69 1.57
C THR A 393 13.78 -7.92 2.14
N ILE A 394 14.14 -8.90 1.31
CA ILE A 394 14.91 -10.08 1.74
C ILE A 394 16.33 -9.67 2.14
N LEU A 395 16.97 -8.77 1.37
CA LEU A 395 18.29 -8.25 1.74
C LEU A 395 18.25 -7.38 2.99
N GLN A 396 17.17 -6.63 3.20
CA GLN A 396 16.96 -5.89 4.44
C GLN A 396 16.82 -6.84 5.64
N ILE A 397 16.08 -7.95 5.50
CA ILE A 397 16.01 -9.00 6.54
C ILE A 397 17.41 -9.50 6.87
N ALA A 398 18.15 -9.98 5.88
CA ALA A 398 19.51 -10.49 6.07
C ALA A 398 20.41 -9.45 6.74
N SER A 399 20.39 -8.21 6.26
CA SER A 399 21.20 -7.13 6.82
C SER A 399 20.81 -6.79 8.26
N THR A 400 19.51 -6.74 8.61
CA THR A 400 19.10 -6.50 9.99
C THR A 400 19.57 -7.60 10.95
N ILE A 401 19.60 -8.85 10.50
CA ILE A 401 20.04 -10.00 11.30
C ILE A 401 21.57 -9.97 11.48
N LEU A 402 22.31 -9.76 10.39
CA LEU A 402 23.77 -9.91 10.37
C LEU A 402 24.52 -8.63 10.81
N ASN A 403 23.95 -7.44 10.58
CA ASN A 403 24.66 -6.16 10.72
C ASN A 403 24.12 -5.31 11.88
N ASN A 404 23.78 -5.95 13.00
CA ASN A 404 23.27 -5.29 14.20
C ASN A 404 22.08 -4.36 13.91
N LYS A 405 21.02 -4.92 13.30
CA LYS A 405 19.75 -4.26 12.96
C LYS A 405 19.82 -3.19 11.86
N LYS A 406 21.01 -2.84 11.35
CA LYS A 406 21.14 -1.86 10.27
C LYS A 406 20.69 -2.44 8.93
N CYS A 407 20.04 -1.63 8.11
CA CYS A 407 19.51 -2.11 6.82
C CYS A 407 19.53 -1.07 5.70
N LYS A 408 20.27 0.04 5.85
CA LYS A 408 20.47 0.97 4.72
C LYS A 408 21.24 0.29 3.61
N SER A 409 21.11 0.81 2.40
CA SER A 409 21.85 0.33 1.22
C SER A 409 23.36 0.19 1.47
N ARG A 410 23.96 1.14 2.20
CA ARG A 410 25.37 1.07 2.62
C ARG A 410 25.65 -0.15 3.49
N ASN A 411 24.80 -0.44 4.48
CA ASN A 411 25.00 -1.56 5.40
C ASN A 411 24.83 -2.89 4.67
N ILE A 412 23.82 -2.99 3.80
CA ILE A 412 23.62 -4.17 2.94
C ILE A 412 24.87 -4.44 2.10
N LEU A 413 25.43 -3.40 1.48
CA LEU A 413 26.51 -3.54 0.51
C LEU A 413 27.91 -3.61 1.11
N ASN A 414 28.15 -3.00 2.27
CA ASN A 414 29.49 -2.84 2.82
C ASN A 414 29.70 -3.64 4.11
N ASP A 415 28.68 -3.72 4.96
CA ASP A 415 28.81 -4.31 6.29
C ASP A 415 28.46 -5.81 6.28
N THR A 416 27.63 -6.25 5.32
CA THR A 416 27.28 -7.68 5.17
C THR A 416 28.50 -8.48 4.74
N ASP A 417 28.91 -9.42 5.57
CA ASP A 417 29.90 -10.44 5.23
C ASP A 417 29.26 -11.56 4.40
N ILE A 418 29.92 -12.00 3.31
CA ILE A 418 29.30 -12.93 2.34
C ILE A 418 29.31 -14.36 2.86
N ASP A 419 30.39 -14.79 3.51
CA ASP A 419 30.48 -16.13 4.10
C ASP A 419 29.41 -16.28 5.18
N ASN A 420 29.29 -15.29 6.07
CA ASN A 420 28.25 -15.26 7.10
C ASN A 420 26.82 -15.23 6.50
N LEU A 421 26.62 -14.53 5.37
CA LEU A 421 25.35 -14.54 4.65
C LEU A 421 25.02 -15.92 4.07
N GLU A 422 26.00 -16.61 3.48
CA GLU A 422 25.82 -17.94 2.93
C GLU A 422 25.51 -18.96 4.04
N GLU A 423 26.29 -18.94 5.12
CA GLU A 423 26.12 -19.83 6.29
C GLU A 423 24.74 -19.68 6.95
N ASN A 424 24.22 -18.46 7.06
CA ASN A 424 22.94 -18.18 7.71
C ASN A 424 21.75 -18.08 6.75
N TRP A 425 21.95 -18.30 5.45
CA TRP A 425 20.91 -18.07 4.44
C TRP A 425 19.63 -18.87 4.73
N ASP A 426 19.77 -20.16 5.06
CA ASP A 426 18.63 -21.05 5.27
C ASP A 426 17.85 -20.67 6.55
N ASP A 427 18.54 -20.26 7.62
CA ASP A 427 17.92 -19.77 8.86
C ASP A 427 17.19 -18.42 8.65
N ILE A 428 17.77 -17.53 7.84
CA ILE A 428 17.13 -16.27 7.43
C ILE A 428 15.84 -16.56 6.65
N VAL A 429 15.88 -17.52 5.71
CA VAL A 429 14.71 -17.94 4.94
C VAL A 429 13.64 -18.54 5.84
N GLU A 430 14.02 -19.35 6.82
CA GLU A 430 13.10 -19.96 7.77
C GLU A 430 12.44 -18.90 8.67
N ALA A 431 13.19 -17.94 9.18
CA ALA A 431 12.66 -16.82 9.96
C ALA A 431 11.65 -15.96 9.16
N PHE A 432 11.94 -15.75 7.87
CA PHE A 432 11.02 -15.11 6.94
C PHE A 432 9.73 -15.92 6.74
N LYS A 433 9.84 -17.24 6.54
CA LYS A 433 8.67 -18.13 6.42
C LYS A 433 7.83 -18.15 7.71
N GLN A 434 8.47 -18.14 8.87
CA GLN A 434 7.79 -18.05 10.17
C GLN A 434 7.06 -16.71 10.32
N SER A 435 7.61 -15.62 9.81
CA SER A 435 6.93 -14.32 9.78
C SER A 435 5.68 -14.33 8.91
N LEU A 436 5.75 -14.95 7.74
CA LEU A 436 4.58 -15.16 6.88
C LEU A 436 3.53 -16.03 7.58
N GLN A 437 3.96 -17.10 8.25
CA GLN A 437 3.09 -17.98 9.01
C GLN A 437 2.41 -17.25 10.18
N PHE A 438 3.15 -16.41 10.90
CA PHE A 438 2.61 -15.54 11.94
C PHE A 438 1.50 -14.63 11.39
N LEU A 439 1.71 -14.01 10.22
CA LEU A 439 0.69 -13.17 9.59
C LEU A 439 -0.57 -13.96 9.20
N ARG A 440 -0.39 -15.19 8.68
CA ARG A 440 -1.50 -16.10 8.36
C ARG A 440 -2.27 -16.54 9.60
N ASP A 441 -1.58 -16.87 10.69
CA ASP A 441 -2.22 -17.42 11.88
C ASP A 441 -2.90 -16.35 12.73
N LYS A 442 -2.25 -15.19 12.91
CA LYS A 442 -2.75 -14.12 13.79
C LYS A 442 -3.66 -13.13 13.10
N PHE A 443 -3.42 -12.82 11.82
CA PHE A 443 -4.21 -11.83 11.08
C PHE A 443 -5.03 -12.42 9.94
N ARG A 444 -4.93 -13.74 9.71
CA ARG A 444 -5.61 -14.43 8.61
C ARG A 444 -5.23 -13.88 7.23
N ILE A 445 -4.06 -13.25 7.11
CA ILE A 445 -3.56 -12.70 5.86
C ILE A 445 -2.95 -13.84 5.06
N LYS A 446 -3.75 -14.46 4.19
CA LYS A 446 -3.29 -15.56 3.34
C LYS A 446 -2.55 -15.07 2.09
N ASN A 447 -2.95 -13.92 1.55
CA ASN A 447 -2.34 -13.33 0.36
C ASN A 447 -1.49 -12.11 0.74
N ILE A 448 -0.20 -12.14 0.42
CA ILE A 448 0.75 -11.09 0.80
C ILE A 448 0.41 -9.73 0.18
N ASN A 449 -0.32 -9.69 -0.93
CA ASN A 449 -0.70 -8.43 -1.56
C ASN A 449 -1.59 -7.56 -0.67
N TYR A 450 -2.23 -8.14 0.35
CA TYR A 450 -2.99 -7.40 1.36
C TYR A 450 -2.15 -6.81 2.49
N ILE A 451 -0.86 -7.15 2.64
CA ILE A 451 -0.06 -6.51 3.68
C ILE A 451 0.15 -5.03 3.33
N PRO A 452 0.00 -4.11 4.31
CA PRO A 452 0.15 -2.68 4.08
C PRO A 452 1.51 -2.30 3.49
N PHE A 453 2.57 -2.95 4.00
CA PHE A 453 3.95 -2.78 3.59
C PHE A 453 4.69 -4.12 3.70
N ASP A 454 5.48 -4.50 2.70
CA ASP A 454 6.39 -5.65 2.78
C ASP A 454 7.47 -5.47 3.85
N SER A 455 7.84 -4.23 4.14
CA SER A 455 8.81 -3.88 5.19
C SER A 455 8.38 -4.27 6.60
N ILE A 456 7.11 -4.62 6.83
CA ILE A 456 6.65 -5.24 8.09
C ILE A 456 7.34 -6.59 8.31
N LEU A 457 7.66 -7.31 7.23
CA LEU A 457 8.32 -8.62 7.31
C LEU A 457 9.74 -8.51 7.84
N VAL A 458 10.40 -7.35 7.70
CA VAL A 458 11.80 -7.18 8.13
C VAL A 458 11.97 -7.37 9.65
N PRO A 459 11.35 -6.53 10.50
CA PRO A 459 11.47 -6.73 11.95
C PRO A 459 10.81 -8.03 12.41
N LEU A 460 9.73 -8.50 11.79
CA LEU A 460 9.14 -9.81 12.14
C LEU A 460 10.14 -10.95 11.91
N SER A 461 10.86 -10.94 10.79
CA SER A 461 11.85 -11.96 10.47
C SER A 461 13.05 -11.87 11.42
N TYR A 462 13.48 -10.65 11.76
CA TYR A 462 14.48 -10.45 12.80
C TYR A 462 14.04 -11.06 14.14
N PHE A 463 12.80 -10.86 14.57
CA PHE A 463 12.28 -11.47 15.80
C PHE A 463 12.24 -13.00 15.72
N HIS A 464 11.72 -13.56 14.63
CA HIS A 464 11.62 -15.01 14.45
C HIS A 464 12.97 -15.71 14.25
N PHE A 465 13.99 -14.98 13.80
CA PHE A 465 15.38 -15.46 13.77
C PHE A 465 15.93 -15.65 15.19
N HIS A 466 15.59 -14.75 16.11
CA HIS A 466 16.06 -14.81 17.50
C HIS A 466 15.17 -15.69 18.41
N THR A 467 13.95 -16.02 18.01
CA THR A 467 13.08 -16.95 18.76
C THR A 467 12.11 -17.72 17.88
N HIS A 468 12.12 -19.05 18.02
CA HIS A 468 11.16 -19.93 17.34
C HIS A 468 9.88 -20.17 18.15
N ASN A 469 9.88 -19.86 19.46
CA ASN A 469 8.76 -20.15 20.36
C ASN A 469 8.41 -18.90 21.20
N PRO A 470 7.76 -17.89 20.59
CA PRO A 470 7.38 -16.69 21.32
C PRO A 470 6.30 -16.96 22.38
N SER A 471 6.43 -16.29 23.52
CA SER A 471 5.42 -16.34 24.59
C SER A 471 4.12 -15.65 24.18
N LYS A 472 3.04 -15.89 24.94
CA LYS A 472 1.75 -15.25 24.70
C LYS A 472 1.87 -13.72 24.78
N GLU A 473 2.60 -13.23 25.78
CA GLU A 473 2.83 -11.81 26.01
C GLU A 473 3.62 -11.17 24.86
N GLN A 474 4.62 -11.88 24.33
CA GLN A 474 5.37 -11.42 23.16
C GLN A 474 4.47 -11.33 21.92
N ILE A 475 3.66 -12.37 21.66
CA ILE A 475 2.69 -12.39 20.56
C ILE A 475 1.69 -11.21 20.67
N GLU A 476 1.16 -10.93 21.87
CA GLU A 476 0.25 -9.80 22.07
C GLU A 476 0.91 -8.45 21.77
N GLN A 477 2.19 -8.28 22.10
CA GLN A 477 2.95 -7.07 21.76
C GLN A 477 3.19 -6.94 20.26
N LEU A 478 3.55 -8.03 19.57
CA LEU A 478 3.71 -8.06 18.11
C LEU A 478 2.39 -7.72 17.40
N CYS A 479 1.26 -8.22 17.90
CA CYS A 479 -0.07 -7.89 17.38
C CYS A 479 -0.39 -6.39 17.50
N LYS A 480 -0.13 -5.79 18.68
CA LYS A 480 -0.30 -4.35 18.89
C LYS A 480 0.60 -3.53 17.97
N TRP A 481 1.86 -3.95 17.83
CA TRP A 481 2.82 -3.31 16.93
C TRP A 481 2.33 -3.33 15.47
N PHE A 482 1.90 -4.49 14.97
CA PHE A 482 1.43 -4.64 13.59
C PHE A 482 0.31 -3.65 13.26
N TRP A 483 -0.72 -3.58 14.11
CA TRP A 483 -1.83 -2.65 13.91
C TRP A 483 -1.41 -1.19 13.98
N LYS A 484 -0.55 -0.82 14.94
CA LYS A 484 -0.05 0.56 15.06
C LYS A 484 0.79 0.96 13.84
N ALA A 485 1.75 0.13 13.44
CA ALA A 485 2.64 0.40 12.31
C ALA A 485 1.85 0.53 11.00
N SER A 486 0.83 -0.30 10.82
CA SER A 486 -0.05 -0.32 9.66
C SER A 486 -0.96 0.91 9.58
N LEU A 487 -1.57 1.32 10.71
CA LEU A 487 -2.48 2.48 10.76
C LEU A 487 -1.75 3.81 10.68
N SER A 488 -0.54 3.90 11.24
CA SER A 488 0.27 5.13 11.22
C SER A 488 0.98 5.37 9.89
N ASN A 489 0.80 4.50 8.88
CA ASN A 489 1.60 4.48 7.66
C ASN A 489 3.11 4.52 7.94
N ARG A 490 3.57 3.76 8.94
CA ARG A 490 4.93 3.89 9.50
C ARG A 490 6.04 3.81 8.44
N TYR A 491 5.84 2.98 7.42
CA TYR A 491 6.83 2.70 6.39
C TYR A 491 6.60 3.48 5.08
N SER A 492 5.76 4.52 5.09
CA SER A 492 5.56 5.36 3.89
C SER A 492 6.70 6.34 3.61
N SER A 493 7.55 6.59 4.60
CA SER A 493 8.73 7.49 4.50
C SER A 493 9.81 7.02 5.46
N THR A 494 11.08 7.39 5.22
CA THR A 494 12.22 7.07 6.10
C THR A 494 12.26 5.58 6.47
N LEU A 495 12.23 4.71 5.46
CA LEU A 495 11.90 3.30 5.63
C LEU A 495 12.90 2.57 6.56
N GLU A 496 14.19 2.74 6.28
CA GLU A 496 15.29 1.99 6.88
C GLU A 496 15.45 2.32 8.37
N SER A 497 15.40 3.60 8.73
CA SER A 497 15.48 4.01 10.15
C SER A 497 14.26 3.54 10.96
N ARG A 498 13.08 3.42 10.33
CA ARG A 498 11.88 2.90 10.97
C ARG A 498 11.90 1.39 11.15
N ILE A 499 12.56 0.66 10.25
CA ILE A 499 12.87 -0.77 10.39
C ILE A 499 13.83 -0.96 11.56
N GLU A 500 14.96 -0.23 11.58
CA GLU A 500 15.95 -0.26 12.66
C GLU A 500 15.32 -0.01 14.04
N GLU A 501 14.52 1.05 14.19
CA GLU A 501 13.78 1.34 15.42
C GLU A 501 12.80 0.21 15.79
N GLY A 502 12.19 -0.44 14.79
CA GLY A 502 11.31 -1.59 15.00
C GLY A 502 12.05 -2.81 15.55
N CYS A 503 13.23 -3.13 15.01
CA CYS A 503 14.06 -4.22 15.54
C CYS A 503 14.56 -3.91 16.97
N MET A 504 14.90 -2.65 17.27
CA MET A 504 15.24 -2.24 18.64
C MET A 504 14.06 -2.37 19.61
N GLN A 505 12.83 -2.11 19.15
CA GLN A 505 11.63 -2.37 19.94
C GLN A 505 11.43 -3.88 20.16
N PHE A 506 11.78 -4.71 19.19
CA PHE A 506 11.67 -6.16 19.28
C PHE A 506 12.72 -6.79 20.19
N ASP A 507 13.92 -6.22 20.31
CA ASP A 507 14.89 -6.62 21.35
C ASP A 507 14.26 -6.52 22.75
N LYS A 508 13.48 -5.47 23.02
CA LYS A 508 12.75 -5.33 24.29
C LYS A 508 11.70 -6.44 24.47
N ILE A 509 11.02 -6.82 23.39
CA ILE A 509 10.01 -7.90 23.44
C ILE A 509 10.70 -9.25 23.68
N LEU A 510 11.83 -9.52 23.01
CA LEU A 510 12.66 -10.71 23.21
C LEU A 510 13.14 -10.82 24.67
N ASP A 511 13.51 -9.69 25.28
CA ASP A 511 13.85 -9.54 26.69
C ASP A 511 12.66 -9.69 27.66
N ASN A 512 11.45 -10.00 27.18
CA ASN A 512 10.20 -10.02 27.95
C ASN A 512 9.84 -8.68 28.62
N LYS A 513 10.28 -7.56 28.03
CA LYS A 513 9.91 -6.20 28.45
C LYS A 513 8.77 -5.67 27.59
N ILE A 514 8.09 -4.64 28.09
CA ILE A 514 7.05 -3.92 27.35
C ILE A 514 7.72 -2.94 26.38
N ALA A 515 7.45 -3.09 25.09
CA ALA A 515 7.88 -2.16 24.06
C ALA A 515 6.85 -1.02 23.88
N GLU A 516 7.35 0.21 23.83
CA GLU A 516 6.53 1.39 23.57
C GLU A 516 6.47 1.70 22.07
N PHE A 517 5.25 1.78 21.55
CA PHE A 517 4.96 2.13 20.16
C PHE A 517 4.25 3.48 20.11
N ASN A 518 5.02 4.56 20.21
CA ASN A 518 4.52 5.95 20.29
C ASN A 518 4.23 6.52 18.89
N TYR A 519 3.37 5.85 18.12
CA TYR A 519 3.03 6.23 16.75
C TYR A 519 1.72 7.03 16.72
N THR A 520 1.68 8.13 15.97
CA THR A 520 0.50 9.00 15.88
C THR A 520 -0.55 8.41 14.92
N LEU A 521 -1.79 8.24 15.39
CA LEU A 521 -2.88 7.58 14.63
C LEU A 521 -4.00 8.51 14.15
N GLY A 522 -4.00 9.80 14.52
CA GLY A 522 -4.96 10.79 14.00
C GLY A 522 -6.44 10.43 14.22
N TRP A 523 -6.80 9.98 15.43
CA TRP A 523 -8.14 9.48 15.76
C TRP A 523 -9.26 10.51 15.55
N ASP A 524 -8.96 11.78 15.73
CA ASP A 524 -9.85 12.91 15.53
C ASP A 524 -10.40 13.00 14.09
N THR A 525 -9.60 12.58 13.10
CA THR A 525 -9.98 12.60 11.68
C THR A 525 -10.18 11.20 11.09
N PHE A 526 -10.05 10.14 11.89
CA PHE A 526 -10.02 8.77 11.41
C PHE A 526 -11.29 8.34 10.67
N ARG A 527 -12.48 8.62 11.21
CA ARG A 527 -13.76 8.31 10.55
C ARG A 527 -13.89 9.02 9.20
N LEU A 528 -13.53 10.31 9.16
CA LEU A 528 -13.58 11.09 7.93
C LEU A 528 -12.61 10.56 6.88
N ARG A 529 -11.41 10.13 7.30
CA ARG A 529 -10.42 9.47 6.45
C ARG A 529 -10.96 8.15 5.90
N LEU A 530 -11.55 7.29 6.74
CA LEU A 530 -12.18 6.03 6.33
C LEU A 530 -13.24 6.27 5.26
N ILE A 531 -14.21 7.14 5.54
CA ILE A 531 -15.35 7.38 4.66
C ILE A 531 -14.90 7.92 3.30
N LYS A 532 -13.92 8.83 3.27
CA LYS A 532 -13.42 9.44 2.03
C LYS A 532 -12.37 8.61 1.28
N GLN A 533 -11.88 7.54 1.87
CA GLN A 533 -10.84 6.73 1.25
C GLN A 533 -11.47 5.76 0.25
N ASP A 534 -11.22 6.00 -1.04
CA ASP A 534 -11.58 5.02 -2.08
C ASP A 534 -10.74 3.75 -1.91
N TYR A 535 -11.37 2.59 -2.09
CA TYR A 535 -10.70 1.30 -2.00
C TYR A 535 -9.63 1.16 -3.10
N GLY A 536 -8.47 0.62 -2.75
CA GLY A 536 -7.40 0.42 -3.72
C GLY A 536 -6.16 -0.22 -3.12
N PHE A 537 -5.59 -1.18 -3.83
CA PHE A 537 -4.43 -1.96 -3.41
C PHE A 537 -3.11 -1.17 -3.37
N ARG A 538 -3.08 0.09 -3.83
CA ARG A 538 -1.90 0.95 -3.68
C ARG A 538 -1.87 1.71 -2.35
N SER A 539 -3.00 1.79 -1.66
CA SER A 539 -3.11 2.50 -0.38
C SER A 539 -2.81 1.54 0.75
N ALA A 540 -1.70 1.76 1.46
CA ALA A 540 -1.38 1.01 2.67
C ALA A 540 -2.51 1.08 3.72
N PHE A 541 -3.16 2.25 3.84
CA PHE A 541 -4.31 2.41 4.71
C PHE A 541 -5.48 1.49 4.30
N CYS A 542 -5.83 1.43 3.01
CA CYS A 542 -6.86 0.49 2.54
C CYS A 542 -6.50 -0.95 2.84
N LYS A 543 -5.25 -1.33 2.58
CA LYS A 543 -4.73 -2.67 2.89
C LYS A 543 -4.84 -3.00 4.39
N THR A 544 -4.59 -2.03 5.28
CA THR A 544 -4.79 -2.18 6.72
C THR A 544 -6.25 -2.47 7.06
N ILE A 545 -7.21 -1.79 6.41
CA ILE A 545 -8.64 -2.06 6.60
C ILE A 545 -9.02 -3.46 6.07
N LEU A 546 -8.46 -3.87 4.94
CA LEU A 546 -8.68 -5.22 4.40
C LEU A 546 -8.09 -6.30 5.31
N CYS A 547 -6.95 -6.05 5.95
CA CYS A 547 -6.41 -6.93 6.99
C CYS A 547 -7.37 -7.06 8.17
N LEU A 548 -8.00 -5.95 8.60
CA LEU A 548 -9.04 -6.00 9.64
C LEU A 548 -10.25 -6.83 9.20
N TYR A 549 -10.72 -6.65 7.98
CA TYR A 549 -11.84 -7.45 7.47
C TYR A 549 -11.49 -8.93 7.42
N SER A 550 -10.28 -9.28 6.98
CA SER A 550 -9.75 -10.66 7.00
C SER A 550 -9.67 -11.23 8.42
N TYR A 551 -9.19 -10.43 9.37
CA TYR A 551 -9.10 -10.79 10.79
C TYR A 551 -10.47 -11.14 11.39
N ASN A 552 -11.54 -10.49 10.95
CA ASN A 552 -12.92 -10.76 11.38
C ASN A 552 -13.54 -12.02 10.75
N MET A 553 -12.79 -12.80 9.96
CA MET A 553 -13.21 -14.07 9.37
C MET A 553 -14.55 -13.94 8.61
N PRO A 554 -14.56 -13.22 7.48
CA PRO A 554 -15.79 -12.86 6.79
C PRO A 554 -16.58 -14.11 6.40
N GLN A 555 -17.88 -14.08 6.66
CA GLN A 555 -18.82 -15.15 6.33
C GLN A 555 -19.73 -14.77 5.18
N ASN A 556 -20.21 -15.78 4.48
CA ASN A 556 -21.17 -15.72 3.40
C ASN A 556 -22.59 -15.41 3.94
N PHE A 557 -23.28 -14.43 3.35
CA PHE A 557 -24.64 -14.04 3.77
C PHE A 557 -25.70 -15.13 3.52
N LYS A 558 -25.45 -16.08 2.62
CA LYS A 558 -26.39 -17.12 2.23
C LYS A 558 -26.42 -18.31 3.18
N ASP A 559 -25.27 -18.67 3.75
CA ASP A 559 -25.11 -19.94 4.48
C ASP A 559 -24.10 -19.88 5.64
N ASN A 560 -23.58 -18.71 5.98
CA ASN A 560 -22.56 -18.49 7.01
C ASN A 560 -21.23 -19.23 6.78
N SER A 561 -20.99 -19.80 5.58
CA SER A 561 -19.70 -20.38 5.23
C SER A 561 -18.59 -19.34 5.23
N LEU A 562 -17.37 -19.73 5.61
CA LEU A 562 -16.22 -18.82 5.57
C LEU A 562 -15.88 -18.45 4.13
N VAL A 563 -15.64 -17.17 3.90
CA VAL A 563 -15.12 -16.71 2.60
C VAL A 563 -13.66 -17.13 2.49
N ASP A 564 -13.33 -17.89 1.44
CA ASP A 564 -11.95 -18.27 1.21
C ASP A 564 -11.14 -17.09 0.64
N LEU A 565 -10.06 -16.77 1.35
CA LEU A 565 -9.13 -15.69 1.02
C LEU A 565 -7.77 -16.23 0.53
N SER A 566 -7.66 -17.55 0.29
CA SER A 566 -6.39 -18.24 0.02
C SER A 566 -5.89 -18.13 -1.42
N THR A 567 -6.80 -18.11 -2.40
CA THR A 567 -6.41 -18.22 -3.81
C THR A 567 -5.71 -16.96 -4.31
N SER A 568 -4.52 -17.13 -4.91
CA SER A 568 -3.86 -16.12 -5.73
C SER A 568 -4.82 -15.59 -6.76
N PHE A 569 -5.11 -14.32 -6.58
CA PHE A 569 -6.15 -13.61 -7.27
C PHE A 569 -5.62 -13.22 -8.66
N SER A 570 -5.68 -14.14 -9.64
CA SER A 570 -5.41 -13.89 -11.07
C SER A 570 -6.32 -12.78 -11.64
N SER A 571 -6.10 -12.23 -12.83
CA SER A 571 -6.90 -11.10 -13.38
C SER A 571 -8.45 -11.22 -13.31
N TYR A 572 -8.98 -12.43 -13.10
CA TYR A 572 -10.37 -12.76 -12.80
C TYR A 572 -10.86 -12.42 -11.37
N SER A 573 -9.98 -12.05 -10.45
CA SER A 573 -10.18 -12.08 -9.00
C SER A 573 -10.38 -10.73 -8.30
N LYS A 574 -10.57 -9.65 -9.07
CA LYS A 574 -11.23 -8.43 -8.56
C LYS A 574 -12.64 -8.72 -7.99
N ARG A 575 -13.10 -9.98 -8.01
CA ARG A 575 -14.43 -10.53 -7.73
C ARG A 575 -14.65 -11.06 -6.31
N HIS A 576 -13.86 -10.63 -5.31
CA HIS A 576 -14.22 -10.88 -3.91
C HIS A 576 -14.39 -9.61 -3.06
N LEU A 577 -13.99 -8.45 -3.57
CA LEU A 577 -14.28 -7.18 -2.91
C LEU A 577 -15.51 -6.57 -3.56
N HIS A 578 -16.60 -6.54 -2.81
CA HIS A 578 -17.89 -6.11 -3.31
C HIS A 578 -18.43 -4.94 -2.50
N HIS A 579 -19.13 -4.05 -3.19
CA HIS A 579 -19.84 -2.96 -2.56
C HIS A 579 -21.07 -3.49 -1.84
N VAL A 580 -21.23 -3.15 -0.56
CA VAL A 580 -22.44 -3.44 0.21
C VAL A 580 -23.61 -2.71 -0.42
N PHE A 581 -23.47 -1.42 -0.74
CA PHE A 581 -24.38 -0.69 -1.61
C PHE A 581 -23.85 -0.73 -3.05
N PRO A 582 -24.48 -1.51 -3.97
CA PRO A 582 -23.97 -1.68 -5.32
C PRO A 582 -23.86 -0.36 -6.10
N ARG A 583 -22.82 -0.23 -6.93
CA ARG A 583 -22.64 0.95 -7.79
C ARG A 583 -23.84 1.19 -8.71
N GLY A 584 -24.43 0.15 -9.30
CA GLY A 584 -25.58 0.32 -10.19
C GLY A 584 -26.82 0.85 -9.47
N TYR A 585 -27.04 0.45 -8.21
CA TYR A 585 -28.09 1.03 -7.35
C TYR A 585 -27.83 2.52 -7.08
N LEU A 586 -26.63 2.87 -6.62
CA LEU A 586 -26.27 4.25 -6.28
C LEU A 586 -26.26 5.19 -7.49
N ASN A 587 -25.91 4.70 -8.68
CA ASN A 587 -25.89 5.51 -9.91
C ASN A 587 -27.29 5.77 -10.47
N ARG A 588 -28.24 4.85 -10.27
CA ARG A 588 -29.63 5.00 -10.72
C ARG A 588 -30.50 5.81 -9.76
N THR A 589 -30.00 6.07 -8.56
CA THR A 589 -30.72 6.81 -7.52
C THR A 589 -30.04 8.15 -7.24
N ASN A 590 -30.78 9.10 -6.66
CA ASN A 590 -30.21 10.40 -6.28
C ASN A 590 -29.91 10.46 -4.78
N VAL A 591 -29.34 9.37 -4.24
CA VAL A 591 -28.97 9.27 -2.83
C VAL A 591 -27.79 10.22 -2.53
N ALA A 592 -27.86 10.92 -1.41
CA ALA A 592 -26.78 11.78 -0.95
C ALA A 592 -25.53 10.94 -0.66
N GLY A 593 -24.35 11.45 -1.03
CA GLY A 593 -23.08 10.74 -0.82
C GLY A 593 -22.72 9.72 -1.89
N LYS A 594 -23.48 9.60 -3.00
CA LYS A 594 -23.18 8.64 -4.09
C LYS A 594 -21.77 8.79 -4.68
N GLU A 595 -21.14 9.94 -4.55
CA GLU A 595 -19.73 10.15 -4.91
C GLU A 595 -18.76 9.33 -4.06
N LEU A 596 -19.19 8.85 -2.89
CA LEU A 596 -18.45 7.97 -1.98
C LEU A 596 -18.75 6.50 -2.25
N GLN A 597 -19.35 6.15 -3.39
CA GLN A 597 -19.68 4.76 -3.74
C GLN A 597 -18.47 3.82 -3.59
N ASP A 598 -17.26 4.31 -3.82
CA ASP A 598 -16.01 3.54 -3.80
C ASP A 598 -15.26 3.60 -2.46
N SER A 599 -15.86 4.20 -1.44
CA SER A 599 -15.35 4.20 -0.07
C SER A 599 -15.00 2.77 0.38
N ILE A 600 -13.84 2.60 1.02
CA ILE A 600 -13.43 1.33 1.65
C ILE A 600 -14.43 0.85 2.71
N VAL A 601 -15.19 1.77 3.29
CA VAL A 601 -16.28 1.48 4.24
C VAL A 601 -17.47 0.81 3.53
N ASN A 602 -17.63 1.01 2.23
CA ASN A 602 -18.64 0.32 1.42
C ASN A 602 -18.19 -1.06 0.93
N ILE A 603 -16.95 -1.50 1.21
CA ILE A 603 -16.41 -2.75 0.68
C ILE A 603 -16.56 -3.89 1.70
N SER A 604 -16.82 -5.10 1.21
CA SER A 604 -16.85 -6.36 1.97
C SER A 604 -16.28 -7.51 1.15
N PHE A 605 -15.77 -8.54 1.84
CA PHE A 605 -15.35 -9.79 1.21
C PHE A 605 -16.56 -10.67 0.90
N MET A 606 -16.92 -10.85 -0.37
CA MET A 606 -18.06 -11.68 -0.77
C MET A 606 -17.66 -12.64 -1.89
N PRO A 607 -18.15 -13.90 -1.91
CA PRO A 607 -18.00 -14.79 -3.06
C PRO A 607 -18.64 -14.22 -4.34
N ALA A 608 -18.00 -14.43 -5.49
CA ALA A 608 -18.49 -13.96 -6.79
C ALA A 608 -19.92 -14.44 -7.12
N MET A 609 -20.29 -15.64 -6.64
CA MET A 609 -21.64 -16.18 -6.82
C MET A 609 -22.72 -15.32 -6.17
N ILE A 610 -22.48 -14.83 -4.95
CA ILE A 610 -23.43 -13.96 -4.23
C ILE A 610 -23.57 -12.63 -4.94
N ASN A 611 -22.47 -12.08 -5.48
CA ASN A 611 -22.52 -10.82 -6.20
C ASN A 611 -23.49 -10.86 -7.40
N ASN A 612 -23.57 -12.00 -8.10
CA ASN A 612 -24.54 -12.18 -9.18
C ASN A 612 -25.99 -12.23 -8.66
N GLU A 613 -26.20 -12.80 -7.47
CA GLU A 613 -27.51 -12.82 -6.80
C GLU A 613 -27.91 -11.44 -6.25
N MET A 614 -26.94 -10.63 -5.79
CA MET A 614 -27.17 -9.23 -5.35
C MET A 614 -27.48 -8.31 -6.53
N SER A 615 -26.84 -8.52 -7.68
CA SER A 615 -26.97 -7.67 -8.86
C SER A 615 -26.77 -6.18 -8.48
N ASP A 616 -27.65 -5.31 -8.96
CA ASP A 616 -27.70 -3.90 -8.58
C ASP A 616 -28.88 -3.59 -7.63
N ASP A 617 -29.31 -4.57 -6.84
CA ASP A 617 -30.40 -4.36 -5.87
C ASP A 617 -29.90 -3.61 -4.62
N PRO A 618 -30.76 -2.81 -3.95
CA PRO A 618 -30.42 -2.19 -2.69
C PRO A 618 -30.24 -3.21 -1.55
N PRO A 619 -29.43 -2.88 -0.52
CA PRO A 619 -29.22 -3.72 0.67
C PRO A 619 -30.49 -4.19 1.36
N SER A 620 -31.47 -3.31 1.56
CA SER A 620 -32.77 -3.69 2.13
C SER A 620 -33.45 -4.85 1.39
N LYS A 621 -33.25 -4.98 0.07
CA LYS A 621 -33.90 -5.99 -0.76
C LYS A 621 -33.11 -7.29 -0.78
N TYR A 622 -31.83 -7.26 -1.14
CA TYR A 622 -31.05 -8.49 -1.24
C TYR A 622 -30.78 -9.12 0.14
N LEU A 623 -30.59 -8.32 1.20
CA LEU A 623 -30.43 -8.87 2.56
C LEU A 623 -31.73 -9.48 3.08
N LYS A 624 -32.88 -8.92 2.72
CA LYS A 624 -34.17 -9.55 3.04
C LYS A 624 -34.29 -10.93 2.37
N PHE A 625 -33.97 -11.01 1.08
CA PHE A 625 -33.94 -12.29 0.35
C PHE A 625 -33.00 -13.32 0.99
N PHE A 626 -31.81 -12.91 1.43
CA PHE A 626 -30.90 -13.84 2.14
C PHE A 626 -31.41 -14.21 3.53
N SER A 627 -32.03 -13.28 4.27
CA SER A 627 -32.60 -13.55 5.59
C SER A 627 -33.74 -14.56 5.57
N GLU A 628 -34.48 -14.66 4.46
CA GLU A 628 -35.53 -15.68 4.25
C GLU A 628 -34.94 -17.10 4.07
N LYS A 629 -33.67 -17.20 3.65
CA LYS A 629 -32.96 -18.48 3.46
C LYS A 629 -31.99 -18.80 4.60
N ASN A 630 -31.55 -17.79 5.32
CA ASN A 630 -30.55 -17.86 6.36
C ASN A 630 -31.02 -17.13 7.63
N ASN A 631 -31.57 -17.90 8.56
CA ASN A 631 -32.06 -17.38 9.84
C ASN A 631 -30.95 -16.79 10.72
N GLU A 632 -29.68 -17.10 10.44
CA GLU A 632 -28.50 -16.65 11.18
C GLU A 632 -27.68 -15.59 10.42
N ILE A 633 -28.26 -14.95 9.39
CA ILE A 633 -27.58 -13.91 8.60
C ILE A 633 -26.97 -12.79 9.46
N GLY A 634 -27.57 -12.50 10.62
CA GLY A 634 -27.04 -11.52 11.59
C GLY A 634 -25.63 -11.87 12.09
N ALA A 635 -25.30 -13.16 12.22
CA ALA A 635 -23.95 -13.61 12.56
C ALA A 635 -22.97 -13.32 11.42
N ALA A 636 -23.35 -13.64 10.18
CA ALA A 636 -22.53 -13.32 9.02
C ALA A 636 -22.31 -11.81 8.89
N LEU A 637 -23.35 -10.98 9.02
CA LEU A 637 -23.24 -9.52 8.95
C LEU A 637 -22.27 -8.93 9.98
N ARG A 638 -22.23 -9.48 11.21
CA ARG A 638 -21.27 -9.07 12.24
C ARG A 638 -19.82 -9.30 11.82
N THR A 639 -19.51 -10.38 11.10
CA THR A 639 -18.15 -10.61 10.55
C THR A 639 -17.73 -9.56 9.51
N HIS A 640 -18.69 -8.84 8.94
CA HIS A 640 -18.46 -7.70 8.04
C HIS A 640 -18.50 -6.34 8.73
N LEU A 641 -18.55 -6.32 10.08
CA LEU A 641 -18.72 -5.11 10.89
C LEU A 641 -20.02 -4.36 10.57
N ILE A 642 -21.08 -5.09 10.21
CA ILE A 642 -22.43 -4.57 9.99
C ILE A 642 -23.30 -5.02 11.17
N GLY A 643 -23.79 -4.03 11.94
CA GLY A 643 -24.62 -4.26 13.12
C GLY A 643 -26.12 -4.29 12.81
N ASN A 644 -26.91 -3.71 13.71
CA ASN A 644 -28.36 -3.61 13.55
C ASN A 644 -28.73 -2.90 12.23
N LEU A 645 -29.54 -3.54 11.39
CA LEU A 645 -29.85 -3.06 10.03
C LEU A 645 -30.56 -1.70 10.02
N LYS A 646 -31.43 -1.43 10.99
CA LYS A 646 -32.14 -0.15 11.12
C LYS A 646 -31.19 0.97 11.58
N GLU A 647 -30.32 0.68 12.54
CA GLU A 647 -29.33 1.64 13.03
C GLU A 647 -28.31 2.00 11.96
N PHE A 648 -27.87 1.02 11.17
CA PHE A 648 -26.93 1.20 10.06
C PHE A 648 -27.58 1.78 8.80
N GLY A 649 -28.90 2.06 8.80
CA GLY A 649 -29.58 2.65 7.64
C GLY A 649 -29.77 1.67 6.47
N ILE A 650 -29.56 0.38 6.67
CA ILE A 650 -29.73 -0.66 5.63
C ILE A 650 -31.20 -0.81 5.24
N GLU A 651 -32.12 -0.87 6.22
CA GLU A 651 -33.57 -1.03 5.95
C GLU A 651 -34.15 0.14 5.16
N SER A 652 -33.65 1.35 5.41
CA SER A 652 -34.05 2.58 4.73
C SER A 652 -33.19 2.93 3.50
N ASN A 653 -32.18 2.11 3.18
CA ASN A 653 -31.16 2.37 2.17
C ASN A 653 -30.47 3.74 2.31
N ASP A 654 -30.25 4.20 3.53
CA ASP A 654 -29.54 5.45 3.83
C ASP A 654 -28.03 5.22 3.77
N PHE A 655 -27.45 5.55 2.62
CA PHE A 655 -26.04 5.29 2.33
C PHE A 655 -25.08 6.08 3.24
N ASN A 656 -25.36 7.35 3.53
CA ASN A 656 -24.50 8.15 4.40
C ASN A 656 -24.52 7.63 5.83
N LYS A 657 -25.70 7.29 6.34
CA LYS A 657 -25.84 6.69 7.68
C LYS A 657 -25.09 5.36 7.78
N PHE A 658 -25.16 4.54 6.72
CA PHE A 658 -24.38 3.30 6.64
C PHE A 658 -22.87 3.56 6.72
N LEU A 659 -22.35 4.49 5.91
CA LEU A 659 -20.93 4.86 5.92
C LEU A 659 -20.49 5.35 7.31
N GLU A 660 -21.26 6.22 7.94
CA GLU A 660 -20.94 6.75 9.28
C GLU A 660 -20.91 5.66 10.34
N LYS A 661 -21.95 4.81 10.39
CA LYS A 661 -22.06 3.75 11.41
C LYS A 661 -21.05 2.64 11.23
N ARG A 662 -20.78 2.24 9.99
CA ARG A 662 -19.75 1.24 9.73
C ARG A 662 -18.35 1.79 9.97
N ALA A 663 -18.07 3.06 9.64
CA ALA A 663 -16.79 3.70 9.98
C ALA A 663 -16.57 3.80 11.49
N GLU A 664 -17.63 4.12 12.26
CA GLU A 664 -17.61 4.10 13.73
C GLU A 664 -17.28 2.69 14.26
N LYS A 665 -17.91 1.64 13.73
CA LYS A 665 -17.62 0.26 14.15
C LYS A 665 -16.19 -0.16 13.82
N ILE A 666 -15.68 0.20 12.64
CA ILE A 666 -14.28 -0.05 12.23
C ILE A 666 -13.29 0.65 13.17
N GLU A 667 -13.51 1.93 13.49
CA GLU A 667 -12.66 2.65 14.44
C GLU A 667 -12.63 1.97 15.81
N ASN A 668 -13.80 1.58 16.31
CA ASN A 668 -13.94 0.94 17.62
C ASN A 668 -13.24 -0.41 17.67
N GLU A 669 -13.26 -1.17 16.57
CA GLU A 669 -12.53 -2.43 16.45
C GLU A 669 -11.01 -2.22 16.52
N PHE A 670 -10.47 -1.25 15.78
CA PHE A 670 -9.04 -0.92 15.90
C PHE A 670 -8.66 -0.44 17.30
N ARG A 671 -9.49 0.38 17.95
CA ARG A 671 -9.25 0.82 19.33
C ARG A 671 -9.22 -0.37 20.29
N ALA A 672 -10.10 -1.36 20.11
CA ALA A 672 -10.09 -2.58 20.91
C ALA A 672 -8.81 -3.40 20.68
N LEU A 673 -8.41 -3.62 19.42
CA LEU A 673 -7.18 -4.34 19.06
C LEU A 673 -5.91 -3.68 19.61
N LEU A 674 -5.94 -2.35 19.76
CA LEU A 674 -4.84 -1.57 20.33
C LEU A 674 -4.89 -1.47 21.85
N GLY A 675 -5.89 -2.04 22.52
CA GLY A 675 -6.09 -1.91 23.96
C GLY A 675 -6.43 -0.48 24.40
N LEU A 676 -6.89 0.36 23.47
CA LEU A 676 -7.35 1.74 23.73
C LEU A 676 -8.80 1.79 24.24
N ARG A 677 -9.43 0.62 24.35
CA ARG A 677 -10.80 0.47 24.81
C ARG A 677 -10.83 -0.40 26.06
N THR A 678 -11.42 0.11 27.12
CA THR A 678 -11.65 -0.64 28.37
C THR A 678 -12.62 -1.80 28.10
N LYS A 679 -12.58 -2.86 28.91
CA LYS A 679 -13.56 -3.95 28.87
C LYS A 679 -14.99 -3.39 28.98
N THR A 680 -15.19 -2.48 29.92
CA THR A 680 -16.45 -1.77 30.17
C THR A 680 -16.98 -1.04 28.93
N GLU A 681 -16.12 -0.38 28.15
CA GLU A 681 -16.53 0.29 26.90
C GLU A 681 -16.95 -0.68 25.79
N ARG A 682 -16.45 -1.93 25.79
CA ARG A 682 -16.90 -2.99 24.86
C ARG A 682 -18.24 -3.56 25.30
N ASP A 683 -18.36 -3.88 26.58
CA ASP A 683 -19.58 -4.41 27.19
C ASP A 683 -20.76 -3.43 27.00
N PHE A 684 -20.53 -2.11 27.04
CA PHE A 684 -21.56 -1.11 26.74
C PHE A 684 -22.11 -1.14 25.30
N GLU A 685 -21.34 -1.62 24.32
CA GLU A 685 -21.82 -1.77 22.95
C GLU A 685 -22.59 -3.06 22.71
N GLU A 686 -22.17 -4.13 23.38
CA GLU A 686 -22.77 -5.46 23.23
C GLU A 686 -24.03 -5.59 24.09
N ASN A 687 -23.95 -5.15 25.35
CA ASN A 687 -25.03 -5.21 26.34
C ASN A 687 -24.93 -4.05 27.36
N PRO A 688 -25.58 -2.90 27.10
CA PRO A 688 -25.47 -1.73 27.98
C PRO A 688 -25.93 -1.93 29.43
N SER A 689 -26.76 -2.94 29.72
CA SER A 689 -27.25 -3.20 31.09
C SER A 689 -26.17 -3.80 31.98
N GLU A 690 -25.32 -4.67 31.43
CA GLU A 690 -24.39 -5.47 32.22
C GLU A 690 -23.28 -4.64 32.89
N PRO A 691 -22.61 -3.67 32.23
CA PRO A 691 -21.68 -2.77 32.89
C PRO A 691 -22.31 -1.95 34.00
N LEU A 692 -23.58 -1.57 33.82
CA LEU A 692 -24.33 -0.79 34.78
C LEU A 692 -24.69 -1.61 36.02
N ASP A 693 -25.06 -2.87 35.82
CA ASP A 693 -25.32 -3.83 36.91
C ASP A 693 -24.06 -4.11 37.72
N LEU A 694 -22.92 -4.34 37.04
CA LEU A 694 -21.64 -4.54 37.70
C LEU A 694 -21.21 -3.30 38.50
N PHE A 695 -21.41 -2.10 37.93
CA PHE A 695 -21.19 -0.84 38.63
C PHE A 695 -22.03 -0.73 39.91
N GLU A 696 -23.34 -1.01 39.82
CA GLU A 696 -24.24 -0.96 40.98
C GLU A 696 -23.80 -1.94 42.08
N ILE A 697 -23.38 -3.15 41.72
CA ILE A 697 -22.86 -4.16 42.66
C ILE A 697 -21.62 -3.64 43.39
N ARG A 698 -20.60 -3.20 42.63
CA ARG A 698 -19.33 -2.71 43.20
C ARG A 698 -19.52 -1.49 44.09
N LEU A 699 -20.43 -0.61 43.74
CA LEU A 699 -20.76 0.56 44.55
C LEU A 699 -21.39 0.16 45.90
N ARG A 700 -22.32 -0.81 45.89
CA ARG A 700 -22.94 -1.31 47.11
C ARG A 700 -21.95 -2.06 47.99
N ASP A 701 -21.04 -2.83 47.41
CA ASP A 701 -19.96 -3.50 48.13
C ASP A 701 -19.04 -2.47 48.80
N LEU A 702 -18.63 -1.43 48.08
CA LEU A 702 -17.85 -0.34 48.64
C LEU A 702 -18.55 0.34 49.82
N PHE A 703 -19.87 0.53 49.74
CA PHE A 703 -20.63 1.15 50.82
C PHE A 703 -20.70 0.26 52.04
N ASN A 704 -21.01 -1.02 51.84
CA ASN A 704 -21.00 -2.00 52.92
C ASN A 704 -19.64 -2.02 53.62
N ASP A 705 -18.54 -2.14 52.87
CA ASP A 705 -17.20 -2.22 53.44
C ASP A 705 -16.82 -0.96 54.22
N LYS A 706 -17.10 0.24 53.68
CA LYS A 706 -16.71 1.49 54.32
C LYS A 706 -17.60 1.89 55.48
N LEU A 707 -18.90 1.64 55.39
CA LEU A 707 -19.82 1.99 56.46
C LEU A 707 -19.76 0.96 57.60
N ALA A 708 -19.62 -0.33 57.31
CA ALA A 708 -19.42 -1.35 58.34
C ALA A 708 -18.09 -1.17 59.09
N ALA A 709 -17.03 -0.71 58.42
CA ALA A 709 -15.76 -0.41 59.07
C ALA A 709 -15.83 0.75 60.08
N GLU A 710 -16.73 1.73 59.87
CA GLU A 710 -16.89 2.88 60.76
C GLU A 710 -17.96 2.65 61.84
N TYR A 711 -19.12 2.10 61.44
CA TYR A 711 -20.32 2.02 62.29
C TYR A 711 -20.66 0.58 62.73
N GLY A 712 -19.86 -0.42 62.36
CA GLY A 712 -20.10 -1.83 62.69
C GLY A 712 -21.36 -2.40 62.04
N GLU A 713 -21.94 -3.43 62.66
CA GLU A 713 -23.16 -4.09 62.16
C GLU A 713 -24.39 -3.15 62.12
N ASN A 714 -24.37 -2.04 62.86
CA ASN A 714 -25.46 -1.06 62.91
C ASN A 714 -25.33 0.04 61.85
N TYR A 715 -24.43 -0.09 60.88
CA TYR A 715 -24.19 0.96 59.88
C TYR A 715 -25.43 1.37 59.10
N TRP A 716 -26.41 0.46 58.95
CA TRP A 716 -27.68 0.80 58.31
C TRP A 716 -28.35 1.97 59.02
N ASN A 717 -28.39 1.97 60.35
CA ASN A 717 -29.09 3.00 61.12
C ASN A 717 -28.28 4.28 61.32
N GLU A 718 -26.96 4.17 61.37
CA GLU A 718 -26.08 5.31 61.69
C GLU A 718 -25.47 5.95 60.44
N GLY A 719 -25.05 5.12 59.48
CA GLY A 719 -24.38 5.53 58.25
C GLY A 719 -25.34 5.90 57.11
N ILE A 720 -26.59 5.40 57.08
CA ILE A 720 -27.54 5.70 56.00
C ILE A 720 -28.47 6.86 56.40
N PRO A 721 -28.61 7.90 55.56
CA PRO A 721 -29.53 9.02 55.83
C PRO A 721 -30.95 8.55 56.12
N GLN A 722 -31.63 9.18 57.09
CA GLN A 722 -33.00 8.81 57.47
C GLN A 722 -33.96 8.81 56.26
N ILE A 723 -33.87 9.84 55.41
CA ILE A 723 -34.73 9.94 54.22
C ILE A 723 -34.52 8.78 53.24
N VAL A 724 -33.29 8.28 53.13
CA VAL A 724 -32.96 7.12 52.27
C VAL A 724 -33.47 5.84 52.91
N ARG A 725 -33.31 5.68 54.23
CA ARG A 725 -33.84 4.53 54.96
C ARG A 725 -35.36 4.42 54.83
N ASP A 726 -36.08 5.52 54.99
CA ASP A 726 -37.54 5.55 54.93
C ASP A 726 -38.07 5.12 53.55
N GLU A 727 -37.41 5.55 52.48
CA GLU A 727 -37.75 5.12 51.11
C GLU A 727 -37.38 3.66 50.83
N ALA A 728 -36.20 3.22 51.28
CA ALA A 728 -35.80 1.82 51.16
C ALA A 728 -36.76 0.89 51.91
N GLU A 729 -37.20 1.26 53.12
CA GLU A 729 -38.13 0.47 53.92
C GLU A 729 -39.49 0.30 53.23
N LYS A 730 -40.02 1.35 52.57
CA LYS A 730 -41.24 1.22 51.76
C LYS A 730 -41.08 0.19 50.65
N LYS A 731 -39.91 0.14 49.99
CA LYS A 731 -39.61 -0.81 48.92
C LYS A 731 -39.44 -2.24 49.47
N ILE A 732 -38.75 -2.38 50.60
CA ILE A 732 -38.56 -3.67 51.31
C ILE A 732 -39.91 -4.24 51.75
N GLN A 733 -40.76 -3.44 52.39
CA GLN A 733 -42.11 -3.85 52.81
C GLN A 733 -42.99 -4.27 51.62
N LYS A 734 -42.82 -3.61 50.47
CA LYS A 734 -43.51 -4.01 49.24
C LYS A 734 -43.02 -5.36 48.72
N ASP A 735 -41.72 -5.63 48.77
CA ASP A 735 -41.15 -6.92 48.39
C ASP A 735 -41.56 -8.04 49.34
N LEU A 736 -41.51 -7.81 50.66
CA LEU A 736 -41.94 -8.78 51.67
C LEU A 736 -43.41 -9.21 51.54
N ARG A 737 -44.30 -8.34 51.03
CA ARG A 737 -45.68 -8.72 50.70
C ARG A 737 -45.75 -9.77 49.60
N SER A 738 -44.79 -9.76 48.68
CA SER A 738 -44.71 -10.71 47.55
C SER A 738 -43.83 -11.92 47.89
N HIS A 739 -42.85 -11.74 48.80
CA HIS A 739 -41.87 -12.75 49.19
C HIS A 739 -41.65 -12.74 50.72
N PRO A 740 -42.60 -13.24 51.53
CA PRO A 740 -42.54 -13.12 52.99
C PRO A 740 -41.35 -13.83 53.65
N TYR A 741 -40.80 -14.86 53.00
CA TYR A 741 -39.67 -15.63 53.50
C TYR A 741 -38.31 -14.89 53.42
N ASN A 742 -38.26 -13.68 52.84
CA ASN A 742 -37.04 -12.87 52.77
C ASN A 742 -36.79 -12.02 54.03
N GLU A 743 -37.62 -12.13 55.08
CA GLU A 743 -37.52 -11.29 56.28
C GLU A 743 -36.15 -11.39 56.96
N GLU A 744 -35.60 -12.59 57.13
CA GLU A 744 -34.25 -12.79 57.69
C GLU A 744 -33.14 -12.23 56.78
N LYS A 745 -33.35 -12.24 55.46
CA LYS A 745 -32.38 -11.72 54.49
C LYS A 745 -32.20 -10.22 54.63
N TYR A 746 -33.25 -9.49 54.99
CA TYR A 746 -33.20 -8.03 55.13
C TYR A 746 -32.71 -7.55 56.50
N LEU A 747 -32.29 -8.47 57.37
CA LEU A 747 -31.48 -8.13 58.55
C LEU A 747 -30.06 -7.70 58.16
N ASP A 748 -29.54 -8.22 57.03
CA ASP A 748 -28.23 -7.83 56.50
C ASP A 748 -28.31 -6.45 55.84
N GLY A 749 -27.53 -5.50 56.35
CA GLY A 749 -27.41 -4.16 55.79
C GLY A 749 -26.98 -4.18 54.31
N ARG A 750 -26.18 -5.15 53.87
CA ARG A 750 -25.70 -5.25 52.49
C ARG A 750 -26.85 -5.56 51.54
N GLU A 751 -27.76 -6.43 51.96
CA GLU A 751 -28.95 -6.79 51.18
C GLU A 751 -29.93 -5.62 51.09
N ARG A 752 -30.05 -4.83 52.16
CA ARG A 752 -30.89 -3.62 52.15
C ARG A 752 -30.38 -2.55 51.17
N LEU A 753 -29.08 -2.51 50.87
CA LEU A 753 -28.51 -1.62 49.84
C LEU A 753 -29.05 -1.89 48.43
N ASN A 754 -29.60 -3.08 48.15
CA ASN A 754 -30.20 -3.40 46.85
C ASN A 754 -31.48 -2.59 46.57
N PHE A 755 -32.08 -1.95 47.59
CA PHE A 755 -33.30 -1.15 47.47
C PHE A 755 -33.04 0.36 47.27
N LEU A 756 -31.78 0.78 47.23
CA LEU A 756 -31.40 2.17 46.97
C LEU A 756 -31.33 2.46 45.47
N ASP A 757 -31.80 3.66 45.09
CA ASP A 757 -31.68 4.20 43.74
C ASP A 757 -30.41 5.04 43.56
N MET A 758 -30.09 5.41 42.31
CA MET A 758 -28.90 6.20 41.98
C MET A 758 -28.78 7.53 42.74
N SER A 759 -29.92 8.19 43.02
CA SER A 759 -29.96 9.41 43.83
C SER A 759 -29.58 9.17 45.29
N ASP A 760 -29.94 8.01 45.82
CA ASP A 760 -29.75 7.67 47.23
C ASP A 760 -28.28 7.45 47.53
N TYR A 761 -27.54 6.81 46.61
CA TYR A 761 -26.10 6.59 46.78
C TYR A 761 -25.32 7.91 46.91
N SER A 762 -25.71 8.94 46.15
CA SER A 762 -25.10 10.26 46.27
C SER A 762 -25.32 10.85 47.66
N LEU A 763 -26.53 10.73 48.22
CA LEU A 763 -26.84 11.23 49.58
C LEU A 763 -26.04 10.51 50.66
N VAL A 764 -25.88 9.18 50.54
CA VAL A 764 -25.06 8.38 51.45
C VAL A 764 -23.60 8.85 51.44
N ILE A 765 -23.02 9.08 50.27
CA ILE A 765 -21.63 9.59 50.14
C ILE A 765 -21.51 10.99 50.76
N MET A 766 -22.49 11.87 50.55
CA MET A 766 -22.41 13.24 51.06
C MET A 766 -22.50 13.31 52.58
N GLN A 767 -23.38 12.52 53.21
CA GLN A 767 -23.47 12.41 54.68
C GLN A 767 -22.15 11.88 55.27
N ASN A 768 -21.55 10.89 54.62
CA ASN A 768 -20.33 10.22 55.09
C ASN A 768 -19.07 10.71 54.37
N TRP A 769 -19.06 11.94 53.88
CA TRP A 769 -17.97 12.45 53.04
C TRP A 769 -16.56 12.25 53.62
N PRO A 770 -16.31 12.38 54.94
CA PRO A 770 -14.98 12.10 55.50
C PRO A 770 -14.44 10.69 55.16
N LEU A 771 -15.31 9.67 55.13
CA LEU A 771 -14.94 8.29 54.79
C LEU A 771 -14.59 8.15 53.29
N PHE A 772 -15.30 8.87 52.43
CA PHE A 772 -15.19 8.75 50.98
C PHE A 772 -14.29 9.79 50.31
N LYS A 773 -13.85 10.84 51.03
CA LYS A 773 -13.06 11.95 50.50
C LYS A 773 -11.77 11.48 49.82
N ARG A 774 -11.09 10.49 50.39
CA ARG A 774 -9.85 9.93 49.81
C ARG A 774 -10.09 9.06 48.59
N ILE A 775 -11.31 8.61 48.38
CA ILE A 775 -11.70 7.73 47.27
C ILE A 775 -12.15 8.57 46.07
N PHE A 776 -13.09 9.48 46.29
CA PHE A 776 -13.70 10.26 45.20
C PHE A 776 -13.11 11.65 44.98
N MET A 777 -12.30 12.15 45.92
CA MET A 777 -11.57 13.42 45.88
C MET A 777 -12.43 14.71 45.89
N SER A 778 -13.52 14.78 45.11
CA SER A 778 -14.35 15.98 44.90
C SER A 778 -15.85 15.69 45.02
N ARG A 779 -16.56 16.46 45.86
CA ARG A 779 -18.02 16.36 46.01
C ARG A 779 -18.74 16.70 44.71
N GLY A 780 -18.32 17.78 44.04
CA GLY A 780 -18.97 18.26 42.83
C GLY A 780 -18.81 17.32 41.63
N GLU A 781 -17.71 16.56 41.57
CA GLU A 781 -17.55 15.52 40.54
C GLU A 781 -18.49 14.34 40.79
N VAL A 782 -18.60 13.88 42.04
CA VAL A 782 -19.51 12.80 42.45
C VAL A 782 -20.95 13.15 42.10
N GLU A 783 -21.43 14.32 42.51
CA GLU A 783 -22.81 14.77 42.22
C GLU A 783 -23.07 14.84 40.71
N ARG A 784 -22.12 15.38 39.93
CA ARG A 784 -22.24 15.47 38.47
C ARG A 784 -22.35 14.09 37.81
N HIS A 785 -21.52 13.15 38.24
CA HIS A 785 -21.55 11.78 37.68
C HIS A 785 -22.80 11.02 38.08
N PHE A 786 -23.29 11.12 39.33
CA PHE A 786 -24.56 10.51 39.72
C PHE A 786 -25.76 11.12 38.97
N LEU A 787 -25.77 12.44 38.74
CA LEU A 787 -26.81 13.08 37.91
C LEU A 787 -26.81 12.54 36.47
N ALA A 788 -25.64 12.30 35.88
CA ALA A 788 -25.53 11.67 34.58
C ALA A 788 -26.05 10.22 34.60
N LEU A 789 -25.69 9.43 35.62
CA LEU A 789 -26.15 8.05 35.80
C LEU A 789 -27.68 7.97 35.97
N MET A 790 -28.30 8.91 36.68
CA MET A 790 -29.76 8.96 36.83
C MET A 790 -30.47 9.10 35.49
N LYS A 791 -29.96 9.97 34.60
CA LYS A 791 -30.51 10.17 33.26
C LYS A 791 -30.26 8.97 32.34
N TYR A 792 -29.17 8.25 32.57
CA TYR A 792 -28.74 7.11 31.77
C TYR A 792 -29.44 5.78 32.15
N ARG A 793 -29.53 5.48 33.45
CA ARG A 793 -29.93 4.16 33.97
C ARG A 793 -31.36 3.77 33.61
N ASN A 794 -32.30 4.69 33.80
CA ASN A 794 -33.73 4.39 33.59
C ASN A 794 -34.06 4.08 32.12
N PRO A 795 -33.55 4.82 31.12
CA PRO A 795 -33.76 4.48 29.71
C PRO A 795 -33.14 3.14 29.29
N ILE A 796 -31.95 2.80 29.81
CA ILE A 796 -31.28 1.52 29.52
C ILE A 796 -32.07 0.34 30.12
N LYS A 797 -32.52 0.44 31.38
CA LYS A 797 -33.28 -0.63 32.06
C LYS A 797 -34.70 -0.84 31.54
N HIS A 798 -35.31 0.19 30.93
CA HIS A 798 -36.68 0.12 30.41
C HIS A 798 -36.78 0.22 28.88
N THR A 799 -35.67 0.07 28.15
CA THR A 799 -35.59 0.11 26.69
C THR A 799 -36.25 1.36 26.08
N ARG A 800 -36.04 2.53 26.69
CA ARG A 800 -36.57 3.82 26.20
C ARG A 800 -35.51 4.56 25.37
N GLY A 801 -35.96 5.40 24.43
CA GLY A 801 -35.05 6.23 23.63
C GLY A 801 -34.23 7.20 24.49
N LEU A 802 -32.91 7.13 24.39
CA LEU A 802 -31.96 7.99 25.09
C LEU A 802 -31.24 8.88 24.08
N ASN A 803 -31.11 10.18 24.36
CA ASN A 803 -30.34 11.06 23.48
C ASN A 803 -28.84 10.75 23.58
N ILE A 804 -28.08 11.09 22.53
CA ILE A 804 -26.66 10.73 22.42
C ILE A 804 -25.81 11.39 23.53
N VAL A 805 -26.16 12.60 23.95
CA VAL A 805 -25.41 13.36 24.96
C VAL A 805 -25.54 12.69 26.34
N ASP A 806 -26.76 12.36 26.75
CA ASP A 806 -27.03 11.67 28.00
C ASP A 806 -26.47 10.24 27.99
N LYS A 807 -26.48 9.57 26.82
CA LYS A 807 -25.81 8.28 26.63
C LYS A 807 -24.32 8.39 26.94
N LYS A 808 -23.64 9.35 26.33
CA LYS A 808 -22.19 9.53 26.50
C LYS A 808 -21.81 9.99 27.90
N ASN A 809 -22.60 10.86 28.52
CA ASN A 809 -22.39 11.29 29.89
C ASN A 809 -22.56 10.14 30.89
N GLY A 810 -23.53 9.25 30.68
CA GLY A 810 -23.74 8.06 31.51
C GLY A 810 -22.61 7.04 31.38
N GLU A 811 -22.21 6.71 30.15
CA GLU A 811 -21.06 5.83 29.88
C GLU A 811 -19.78 6.39 30.53
N ALA A 812 -19.51 7.69 30.37
CA ALA A 812 -18.37 8.36 30.98
C ALA A 812 -18.42 8.33 32.51
N ALA A 813 -19.60 8.45 33.12
CA ALA A 813 -19.77 8.35 34.56
C ALA A 813 -19.44 6.94 35.09
N VAL A 814 -19.91 5.88 34.43
CA VAL A 814 -19.56 4.51 34.82
C VAL A 814 -18.05 4.28 34.69
N LEU A 815 -17.43 4.75 33.61
CA LEU A 815 -15.98 4.62 33.41
C LEU A 815 -15.16 5.34 34.47
N TRP A 816 -15.62 6.52 34.90
CA TRP A 816 -14.98 7.28 35.98
C TRP A 816 -15.00 6.49 37.30
N PHE A 817 -16.15 5.93 37.68
CA PHE A 817 -16.24 5.08 38.88
C PHE A 817 -15.44 3.79 38.75
N GLU A 818 -15.43 3.16 37.59
CA GLU A 818 -14.64 1.96 37.32
C GLU A 818 -13.14 2.20 37.52
N GLN A 819 -12.61 3.34 37.06
CA GLN A 819 -11.21 3.71 37.29
C GLN A 819 -10.90 3.79 38.80
N ILE A 820 -11.81 4.38 39.57
CA ILE A 820 -11.69 4.48 41.03
C ILE A 820 -11.73 3.09 41.67
N PHE A 821 -12.72 2.26 41.34
CA PHE A 821 -12.84 0.93 41.92
C PHE A 821 -11.63 0.04 41.61
N ASN A 822 -11.08 0.13 40.41
CA ASN A 822 -9.90 -0.63 40.00
C ASN A 822 -8.62 -0.15 40.72
N SER A 823 -8.57 1.12 41.14
CA SER A 823 -7.49 1.64 41.99
C SER A 823 -7.56 1.12 43.43
N LEU A 824 -8.77 0.81 43.93
CA LEU A 824 -8.97 0.29 45.28
C LEU A 824 -8.57 -1.18 45.42
N THR A 825 -8.65 -1.96 44.34
CA THR A 825 -8.27 -3.39 44.32
C THR A 825 -6.77 -3.65 44.10
N LYS A 826 -5.98 -2.60 43.78
CA LYS A 826 -4.52 -2.70 43.53
C LYS A 826 -3.66 -2.35 44.75
N ASN A 827 -4.28 -1.82 45.80
CA ASN A 827 -3.69 -1.61 47.12
C ASN A 827 -4.27 -2.63 48.08
#